data_AF-A0A1V9ZC87-F1
#
_entry.id   AF-A0A1V9ZC87-F1
#
_cell.length_a   1.000
_cell.length_b   1.000
_cell.length_c   1.000
_cell.angle_alpha   90.00
_cell.angle_beta   90.00
_cell.angle_gamma   90.00
#
_symmetry.space_group_name_H-M   'P 1'
#
loop_
_entity.id
_entity.type
_entity.pdbx_description
1 polymer ?
#
loop_
_entity_poly.entity_id
_entity_poly.type
_entity_poly.pdbx_seq_one_letter_code
_entity_poly.pdbx_strand_id
1 'polypeptide(L)'
;MALWATFFLEGWKRTSSIYALQWGTSNHHDTEQPRPQFKGTDAISAINGSKIQYFDDNERLKRRVVSWLVLFLMIALVLSLTAGIFFLRYYITLDKEKDKFVVDVHGHKVPFGSIVVSLINLVQIYIMYRIYDPLSLRMNDYENHATESSYEANYILKAIIFHFVNSYSALIYVASLKSRIGDRCANDNCFDELRYCLIIIYGSQIVIGNTKEVLVPRFWAWLKRRNFNASETKVSPAEEQFFKSHYGWKGTFDDYLEMIIQFGYSTFFVISFPLTPLLSFINNIIEIRIDGFRLRDDCRRPRPRIAANIGLWIEVLETFVTIAIITNGWVIFYTYEYASVLKNYMTAHGTTADFDVSYLELGLFVAFVTVVLGIRAIIAKFINDVPTFVRRQLSRQEFLTSKILDRVKEDNDKEYTVEDRRLATNIHIAPFDDEKREKHGHSMVVGPSPFLSPLQRKAAEKSYPPVPKVCVVTGGTGFVGQRVVEMLVERGASKVISFDIVPKPVEGFWEHENIEYVVGDIADRDAVFNVCKGADCVWHLAAAVGPFHPKELYYRVNYQGTINVIDACKEYNVPKIVMSSSPSTRFDGSDIDGLKEEDMPKLPQDSYLQAYAETKAMGEIEMLKANSPTLMTVAIAPHQVYGPRDNLFMPNILEAGGNGLLRIFATGRTGYGYNKVCFTHVDNYAHGLIIGERALVPNGPATGKFYIVTDGATHPSPAGYAYFWKVVDNSVTAMGFPSLWDKYKLPSWFLWPVAYLSSTISFFTGRSLKLNPFTVRVLTMHRWFDISAAMEDLQFEPIISFDEGWNEMNDWFRLNWLPKFQKSHGLAGIAAQSQAKIDVQATTISS
;
A
#
# COMPACT_ATOMS: atom_id res chain seq x y z
N MET A 1 -12.96 -28.49 0.53
CA MET A 1 -12.43 -27.68 1.65
C MET A 1 -11.23 -28.31 2.34
N ALA A 2 -11.27 -29.57 2.80
CA ALA A 2 -10.11 -30.21 3.45
C ALA A 2 -8.82 -30.19 2.60
N LEU A 3 -8.93 -30.48 1.30
CA LEU A 3 -7.79 -30.38 0.37
C LEU A 3 -7.27 -28.96 0.22
N TRP A 4 -8.19 -27.99 0.05
CA TRP A 4 -7.83 -26.56 0.01
C TRP A 4 -7.07 -26.13 1.27
N ALA A 5 -7.56 -26.52 2.46
CA ALA A 5 -6.92 -26.18 3.72
C ALA A 5 -5.51 -26.81 3.84
N THR A 6 -5.32 -28.02 3.31
CA THR A 6 -4.01 -28.66 3.22
C THR A 6 -3.08 -27.87 2.29
N PHE A 7 -3.51 -27.53 1.07
CA PHE A 7 -2.72 -26.70 0.16
C PHE A 7 -2.40 -25.32 0.73
N PHE A 8 -3.35 -24.71 1.44
CA PHE A 8 -3.14 -23.44 2.13
C PHE A 8 -2.04 -23.55 3.18
N LEU A 9 -2.07 -24.57 4.04
CA LEU A 9 -1.05 -24.73 5.09
C LEU A 9 0.33 -25.05 4.51
N GLU A 10 0.43 -25.98 3.56
CA GLU A 10 1.71 -26.29 2.92
C GLU A 10 2.25 -25.11 2.10
N GLY A 11 1.36 -24.36 1.44
CA GLY A 11 1.71 -23.10 0.77
C GLY A 11 2.20 -22.04 1.75
N TRP A 12 1.59 -21.95 2.94
CA TRP A 12 1.98 -21.02 3.98
C TRP A 12 3.33 -21.37 4.60
N LYS A 13 3.61 -22.64 4.92
CA LYS A 13 4.93 -23.08 5.41
C LYS A 13 6.05 -22.70 4.44
N ARG A 14 5.83 -22.96 3.15
CA ARG A 14 6.76 -22.58 2.08
C ARG A 14 6.98 -21.08 2.01
N THR A 15 5.91 -20.30 2.02
CA THR A 15 5.97 -18.84 1.97
C THR A 15 6.66 -18.27 3.21
N SER A 16 6.37 -18.80 4.40
CA SER A 16 7.00 -18.42 5.67
C SER A 16 8.51 -18.66 5.62
N SER A 17 8.97 -19.78 5.06
CA SER A 17 10.40 -20.07 4.93
C SER A 17 11.13 -19.09 3.99
N ILE A 18 10.44 -18.61 2.94
CA ILE A 18 10.98 -17.60 2.01
C ILE A 18 11.12 -16.26 2.73
N TYR A 19 10.10 -15.83 3.48
CA TYR A 19 10.16 -14.59 4.26
C TYR A 19 11.23 -14.67 5.36
N ALA A 20 11.37 -15.82 6.02
CA ALA A 20 12.41 -16.02 7.03
C ALA A 20 13.82 -15.85 6.43
N LEU A 21 14.05 -16.35 5.22
CA LEU A 21 15.31 -16.13 4.51
C LEU A 21 15.49 -14.67 4.08
N GLN A 22 14.46 -14.04 3.49
CA GLN A 22 14.53 -12.65 2.99
C GLN A 22 14.74 -11.64 4.12
N TRP A 23 14.13 -11.86 5.27
CA TRP A 23 14.24 -10.99 6.44
C TRP A 23 15.42 -11.35 7.36
N GLY A 24 16.17 -12.41 7.05
CA GLY A 24 17.30 -12.85 7.85
C GLY A 24 16.91 -13.40 9.22
N THR A 25 15.68 -13.92 9.37
CA THR A 25 15.14 -14.45 10.62
C THR A 25 15.20 -15.98 10.72
N SER A 26 15.75 -16.66 9.71
CA SER A 26 15.87 -18.12 9.65
C SER A 26 16.65 -18.73 10.81
N ASN A 27 17.61 -18.00 11.38
CA ASN A 27 18.49 -18.48 12.45
C ASN A 27 18.12 -17.90 13.82
N HIS A 28 16.91 -17.35 13.99
CA HIS A 28 16.53 -16.62 15.21
C HIS A 28 16.30 -17.50 16.47
N HIS A 29 16.75 -18.76 16.49
CA HIS A 29 16.57 -19.63 17.65
C HIS A 29 17.72 -19.55 18.69
N ASP A 30 18.74 -18.71 18.46
CA ASP A 30 19.92 -18.69 19.31
C ASP A 30 19.88 -17.62 20.42
N THR A 31 19.78 -18.10 21.66
CA THR A 31 19.96 -17.42 22.96
C THR A 31 18.90 -16.38 23.38
N GLU A 32 17.70 -16.87 23.69
CA GLU A 32 16.68 -16.08 24.38
C GLU A 32 17.07 -15.84 25.86
N GLN A 33 17.03 -14.58 26.30
CA GLN A 33 17.29 -14.23 27.70
C GLN A 33 16.09 -14.63 28.59
N PRO A 34 16.32 -15.04 29.85
CA PRO A 34 15.23 -15.31 30.77
C PRO A 34 14.42 -14.04 31.06
N ARG A 35 13.12 -14.20 31.25
CA ARG A 35 12.18 -13.11 31.54
C ARG A 35 12.56 -12.42 32.84
N PRO A 36 12.49 -11.08 32.93
CA PRO A 36 12.75 -10.35 34.18
C PRO A 36 11.81 -10.73 35.34
N GLN A 37 10.62 -11.26 35.01
CA GLN A 37 9.61 -11.69 35.97
C GLN A 37 9.85 -13.12 36.48
N PHE A 38 10.74 -13.87 35.85
CA PHE A 38 11.06 -15.23 36.25
C PHE A 38 11.73 -15.22 37.63
N LYS A 39 11.26 -16.10 38.50
CA LYS A 39 11.80 -16.26 39.86
C LYS A 39 12.40 -17.64 40.01
N GLY A 40 13.68 -17.71 40.34
CA GLY A 40 14.38 -18.97 40.62
C GLY A 40 15.44 -18.79 41.70
N THR A 41 16.01 -19.90 42.14
CA THR A 41 17.21 -19.95 42.98
C THR A 41 18.45 -19.89 42.10
N ASP A 42 19.48 -19.17 42.53
CA ASP A 42 20.75 -19.12 41.79
C ASP A 42 21.39 -20.52 41.73
N ALA A 43 21.70 -20.96 40.52
CA ALA A 43 22.36 -22.21 40.22
C ALA A 43 23.44 -22.00 39.15
N ILE A 44 24.32 -22.98 38.97
CA ILE A 44 25.36 -22.96 37.93
C ILE A 44 24.91 -23.89 36.80
N SER A 45 24.94 -23.39 35.57
CA SER A 45 24.63 -24.17 34.38
C SER A 45 25.61 -25.32 34.20
N ALA A 46 25.08 -26.54 34.07
CA ALA A 46 25.89 -27.74 33.86
C ALA A 46 26.58 -27.80 32.48
N ILE A 47 26.17 -26.95 31.53
CA ILE A 47 26.69 -26.98 30.14
C ILE A 47 27.85 -26.00 29.96
N ASN A 48 27.69 -24.76 30.43
CA ASN A 48 28.63 -23.66 30.18
C ASN A 48 29.14 -22.98 31.45
N GLY A 49 28.76 -23.45 32.64
CA GLY A 49 29.22 -22.91 33.92
C GLY A 49 28.71 -21.50 34.25
N SER A 50 27.79 -20.93 33.47
CA SER A 50 27.23 -19.60 33.75
C SER A 50 26.27 -19.64 34.93
N LYS A 51 26.13 -18.52 35.65
CA LYS A 51 25.09 -18.36 36.68
C LYS A 51 23.73 -18.30 35.99
N ILE A 52 22.80 -19.16 36.41
CA ILE A 52 21.42 -19.22 35.92
C ILE A 52 20.47 -19.20 37.10
N GLN A 53 19.24 -18.73 36.88
CA GLN A 53 18.16 -18.95 37.83
C GLN A 53 17.52 -20.29 37.54
N TYR A 54 17.55 -21.21 38.50
CA TYR A 54 16.90 -22.51 38.43
C TYR A 54 15.56 -22.47 39.17
N PHE A 55 14.54 -23.09 38.60
CA PHE A 55 13.23 -23.25 39.23
C PHE A 55 12.92 -24.74 39.32
N ASP A 56 12.70 -25.23 40.55
CA ASP A 56 12.50 -26.65 40.85
C ASP A 56 11.42 -27.30 39.96
N ASP A 57 11.77 -28.45 39.37
CA ASP A 57 10.91 -29.12 38.39
C ASP A 57 9.66 -29.73 39.04
N ASN A 58 9.72 -30.14 40.31
CA ASN A 58 8.55 -30.66 41.03
C ASN A 58 7.54 -29.55 41.33
N GLU A 59 8.02 -28.40 41.80
CA GLU A 59 7.19 -27.21 42.00
C GLU A 59 6.58 -26.72 40.67
N ARG A 60 7.36 -26.72 39.57
CA ARG A 60 6.86 -26.41 38.23
C ARG A 60 5.73 -27.35 37.81
N LEU A 61 5.89 -28.64 38.04
CA LEU A 61 4.86 -29.64 37.72
C LEU A 61 3.59 -29.40 38.54
N LYS A 62 3.70 -29.19 39.86
CA LYS A 62 2.55 -28.89 40.73
C LYS A 62 1.75 -27.68 40.24
N ARG A 63 2.45 -26.58 39.92
CA ARG A 63 1.79 -25.35 39.44
C ARG A 63 1.11 -25.54 38.09
N ARG A 64 1.75 -26.27 37.17
CA ARG A 64 1.13 -26.64 35.88
C ARG A 64 -0.11 -27.49 36.09
N VAL A 65 -0.07 -28.49 36.97
CA VAL A 65 -1.25 -29.32 37.29
C VAL A 65 -2.41 -28.47 37.79
N VAL A 66 -2.17 -27.54 38.72
CA VAL A 66 -3.21 -26.63 39.22
C VAL A 66 -3.80 -25.79 38.09
N SER A 67 -2.96 -25.22 37.22
CA SER A 67 -3.41 -24.44 36.06
C SER A 67 -4.27 -25.28 35.09
N TRP A 68 -3.85 -26.49 34.76
CA TRP A 68 -4.63 -27.41 33.92
C TRP A 68 -5.97 -27.79 34.58
N LEU A 69 -6.00 -28.03 35.90
CA LEU A 69 -7.24 -28.29 36.63
C LEU A 69 -8.21 -27.11 36.57
N VAL A 70 -7.72 -25.88 36.75
CA VAL A 70 -8.56 -24.67 36.61
C VAL A 70 -9.11 -24.55 35.18
N LEU A 71 -8.30 -24.82 34.16
CA LEU A 71 -8.77 -24.87 32.77
C LEU A 71 -9.88 -25.91 32.58
N PHE A 72 -9.71 -27.14 33.07
CA PHE A 72 -10.73 -28.18 32.97
C PHE A 72 -12.04 -27.81 33.68
N LEU A 73 -11.96 -27.17 34.85
CA LEU A 73 -13.15 -26.66 35.55
C LEU A 73 -13.87 -25.58 34.74
N MET A 74 -13.13 -24.66 34.10
CA MET A 74 -13.71 -23.63 33.24
C MET A 74 -14.35 -24.24 31.98
N ILE A 75 -13.74 -25.26 31.38
CA ILE A 75 -14.30 -25.98 30.25
C ILE A 75 -15.58 -26.72 30.66
N ALA A 76 -15.57 -27.40 31.80
CA ALA A 76 -16.76 -28.07 32.33
C ALA A 76 -17.89 -27.07 32.61
N LEU A 77 -17.58 -25.89 33.14
CA LEU A 77 -18.55 -24.80 33.33
C LEU A 77 -19.17 -24.38 31.99
N VAL A 78 -18.35 -24.12 30.97
CA VAL A 78 -18.81 -23.77 29.61
C VAL A 78 -19.75 -24.85 29.08
N LEU A 79 -19.32 -26.11 29.10
CA LEU A 79 -20.13 -27.24 28.61
C LEU A 79 -21.45 -27.38 29.39
N SER A 80 -21.44 -27.17 30.71
CA SER A 80 -22.65 -27.23 31.53
C SER A 80 -23.63 -26.10 31.22
N LEU A 81 -23.14 -24.88 30.98
CA LEU A 81 -23.96 -23.73 30.60
C LEU A 81 -24.54 -23.94 29.20
N THR A 82 -23.72 -24.39 28.26
CA THR A 82 -24.17 -24.71 26.90
C THR A 82 -25.22 -25.82 26.91
N ALA A 83 -25.01 -26.90 27.67
CA ALA A 83 -26.01 -27.95 27.86
C ALA A 83 -27.30 -27.42 28.52
N GLY A 84 -27.18 -26.53 29.51
CA GLY A 84 -28.32 -25.87 30.15
C GLY A 84 -29.14 -25.00 29.19
N ILE A 85 -28.47 -24.27 28.28
CA ILE A 85 -29.10 -23.46 27.23
C ILE A 85 -29.89 -24.35 26.25
N PHE A 86 -29.33 -25.51 25.88
CA PHE A 86 -30.04 -26.48 25.04
C PHE A 86 -31.17 -27.19 25.77
N PHE A 87 -31.01 -27.51 27.05
CA PHE A 87 -32.10 -28.05 27.87
C PHE A 87 -33.25 -27.05 28.00
N LEU A 88 -32.94 -25.77 28.23
CA LEU A 88 -33.92 -24.69 28.24
C LEU A 88 -34.68 -24.64 26.91
N ARG A 89 -33.97 -24.78 25.79
CA ARG A 89 -34.59 -24.84 24.47
C ARG A 89 -35.53 -26.03 24.33
N TYR A 90 -35.05 -27.23 24.64
CA TYR A 90 -35.86 -28.45 24.63
C TYR A 90 -37.16 -28.26 25.44
N TYR A 91 -37.07 -27.63 26.62
CA TYR A 91 -38.22 -27.28 27.45
C TYR A 91 -39.18 -26.28 26.79
N ILE A 92 -38.67 -25.30 26.05
CA ILE A 92 -39.49 -24.31 25.34
C ILE A 92 -40.19 -24.94 24.11
N THR A 93 -39.56 -25.92 23.46
CA THR A 93 -40.03 -26.56 22.21
C THR A 93 -40.73 -27.91 22.42
N LEU A 94 -41.00 -28.30 23.68
CA LEU A 94 -41.47 -29.63 24.06
C LEU A 94 -42.92 -29.93 23.63
N ASP A 95 -43.74 -28.91 23.38
CA ASP A 95 -45.17 -29.05 23.04
C ASP A 95 -45.45 -28.61 21.60
N LYS A 96 -45.94 -29.54 20.76
CA LYS A 96 -46.14 -29.34 19.30
C LYS A 96 -47.11 -28.21 18.94
N GLU A 97 -48.04 -27.88 19.84
CA GLU A 97 -49.04 -26.82 19.62
C GLU A 97 -48.67 -25.49 20.29
N LYS A 98 -47.60 -25.46 21.10
CA LYS A 98 -47.19 -24.29 21.89
C LYS A 98 -45.67 -24.14 21.88
N ASP A 99 -45.10 -23.83 20.72
CA ASP A 99 -43.85 -23.07 20.77
C ASP A 99 -44.22 -21.74 21.47
N LYS A 100 -43.74 -21.55 22.72
CA LYS A 100 -44.22 -20.46 23.60
C LYS A 100 -43.90 -19.07 23.03
N PHE A 101 -43.01 -19.01 22.03
CA PHE A 101 -42.57 -17.81 21.33
C PHE A 101 -42.79 -17.92 19.81
N VAL A 102 -44.04 -17.99 19.38
CA VAL A 102 -44.42 -17.80 17.97
C VAL A 102 -44.99 -16.39 17.79
N VAL A 103 -44.41 -15.62 16.88
CA VAL A 103 -44.97 -14.34 16.44
C VAL A 103 -45.61 -14.54 15.07
N ASP A 104 -46.87 -14.14 14.93
CA ASP A 104 -47.58 -14.15 13.64
C ASP A 104 -47.26 -12.85 12.90
N VAL A 105 -46.55 -12.96 11.77
CA VAL A 105 -46.26 -11.84 10.88
C VAL A 105 -46.85 -12.17 9.52
N HIS A 106 -47.85 -11.39 9.09
CA HIS A 106 -48.52 -11.56 7.79
C HIS A 106 -49.12 -12.97 7.56
N GLY A 107 -49.63 -13.63 8.60
CA GLY A 107 -50.25 -14.96 8.50
C GLY A 107 -49.25 -16.12 8.49
N HIS A 108 -47.96 -15.83 8.68
CA HIS A 108 -46.91 -16.84 8.84
C HIS A 108 -46.47 -16.91 10.31
N LYS A 109 -46.68 -18.06 10.93
CA LYS A 109 -46.20 -18.39 12.28
C LYS A 109 -44.68 -18.62 12.25
N VAL A 110 -43.90 -17.68 12.79
CA VAL A 110 -42.43 -17.81 12.86
C VAL A 110 -42.01 -18.27 14.26
N PRO A 111 -41.32 -19.42 14.41
CA PRO A 111 -40.83 -19.91 15.70
C PRO A 111 -39.57 -19.17 16.14
N PHE A 112 -39.70 -18.21 17.07
CA PHE A 112 -38.58 -17.37 17.54
C PHE A 112 -37.71 -18.07 18.60
N GLY A 113 -38.17 -19.15 19.24
CA GLY A 113 -37.48 -19.80 20.36
C GLY A 113 -36.04 -20.23 20.03
N SER A 114 -35.80 -20.77 18.84
CA SER A 114 -34.46 -21.22 18.42
C SER A 114 -33.48 -20.05 18.18
N ILE A 115 -33.99 -18.91 17.72
CA ILE A 115 -33.20 -17.69 17.52
C ILE A 115 -32.81 -17.09 18.87
N VAL A 116 -33.77 -16.99 19.80
CA VAL A 116 -33.54 -16.47 21.16
C VAL A 116 -32.48 -17.29 21.89
N VAL A 117 -32.55 -18.63 21.81
CA VAL A 117 -31.56 -19.52 22.41
C VAL A 117 -30.18 -19.33 21.79
N SER A 118 -30.10 -19.15 20.47
CA SER A 118 -28.83 -18.89 19.78
C SER A 118 -28.20 -17.55 20.21
N LEU A 119 -29.02 -16.52 20.46
CA LEU A 119 -28.58 -15.23 20.99
C LEU A 119 -28.12 -15.34 22.46
N ILE A 120 -28.82 -16.10 23.29
CA ILE A 120 -28.40 -16.37 24.67
C ILE A 120 -27.04 -17.09 24.68
N ASN A 121 -26.84 -18.06 23.79
CA ASN A 121 -25.56 -18.74 23.64
C ASN A 121 -24.45 -17.76 23.24
N LEU A 122 -24.72 -16.82 22.32
CA LEU A 122 -23.77 -15.77 21.96
C LEU A 122 -23.38 -14.89 23.16
N VAL A 123 -24.35 -14.50 24.00
CA VAL A 123 -24.10 -13.75 25.23
C VAL A 123 -23.25 -14.57 26.21
N GLN A 124 -23.55 -15.85 26.38
CA GLN A 124 -22.76 -16.76 27.22
C GLN A 124 -21.30 -16.85 26.74
N ILE A 125 -21.07 -17.02 25.43
CA ILE A 125 -19.73 -17.05 24.84
C ILE A 125 -18.96 -15.77 25.20
N TYR A 126 -19.59 -14.61 25.05
CA TYR A 126 -18.98 -13.32 25.35
C TYR A 126 -18.63 -13.15 26.85
N ILE A 127 -19.54 -13.53 27.75
CA ILE A 127 -19.29 -13.47 29.20
C ILE A 127 -18.14 -14.40 29.58
N MET A 128 -18.12 -15.62 29.07
CA MET A 128 -17.06 -16.58 29.35
C MET A 128 -15.70 -16.12 28.81
N TYR A 129 -15.66 -15.48 27.64
CA TYR A 129 -14.44 -14.82 27.13
C TYR A 129 -13.91 -13.78 28.13
N ARG A 130 -14.79 -12.91 28.63
CA ARG A 130 -14.42 -11.84 29.58
C ARG A 130 -13.90 -12.35 30.92
N ILE A 131 -14.36 -13.53 31.36
CA ILE A 131 -13.91 -14.16 32.60
C ILE A 131 -12.57 -14.88 32.38
N TYR A 132 -12.46 -15.65 31.31
CA TYR A 132 -11.31 -16.52 31.09
C TYR A 132 -10.05 -15.77 30.66
N ASP A 133 -10.15 -14.74 29.81
CA ASP A 133 -9.00 -14.00 29.31
C ASP A 133 -8.07 -13.46 30.43
N PRO A 134 -8.55 -12.69 31.43
CA PRO A 134 -7.70 -12.24 32.54
C PRO A 134 -7.27 -13.39 33.47
N LEU A 135 -8.09 -14.43 33.61
CA LEU A 135 -7.76 -15.59 34.44
C LEU A 135 -6.59 -16.39 33.84
N SER A 136 -6.60 -16.61 32.53
CA SER A 136 -5.57 -17.34 31.80
C SER A 136 -4.19 -16.66 31.89
N LEU A 137 -4.15 -15.32 31.88
CA LEU A 137 -2.91 -14.55 32.11
C LEU A 137 -2.38 -14.80 33.52
N ARG A 138 -3.24 -14.69 34.56
CA ARG A 138 -2.84 -14.95 35.95
C ARG A 138 -2.35 -16.38 36.18
N MET A 139 -2.99 -17.35 35.54
CA MET A 139 -2.59 -18.76 35.59
C MET A 139 -1.21 -18.96 34.95
N ASN A 140 -0.95 -18.31 33.81
CA ASN A 140 0.33 -18.44 33.12
C ASN A 140 1.47 -17.72 33.86
N ASP A 141 1.17 -16.59 34.51
CA ASP A 141 2.11 -15.91 35.43
C ASP A 141 2.41 -16.78 36.66
N TYR A 142 1.41 -17.49 37.19
CA TYR A 142 1.58 -18.43 38.30
C TYR A 142 2.52 -19.60 37.95
N GLU A 143 2.48 -20.10 36.71
CA GLU A 143 3.36 -21.17 36.21
C GLU A 143 4.84 -20.80 36.12
N ASN A 144 5.19 -19.51 36.16
CA ASN A 144 6.56 -19.00 36.24
C ASN A 144 7.49 -19.55 35.12
N HIS A 145 7.16 -19.28 33.86
CA HIS A 145 7.96 -19.68 32.70
C HIS A 145 9.24 -18.84 32.55
N ALA A 146 10.36 -19.51 32.25
CA ALA A 146 11.69 -18.89 32.15
C ALA A 146 11.88 -17.99 30.93
N THR A 147 11.42 -18.40 29.74
CA THR A 147 11.56 -17.63 28.49
C THR A 147 10.23 -17.02 28.02
N GLU A 148 10.26 -15.97 27.20
CA GLU A 148 9.05 -15.38 26.60
C GLU A 148 8.39 -16.39 25.65
N SER A 149 9.17 -17.09 24.83
CA SER A 149 8.64 -18.12 23.92
C SER A 149 7.87 -19.22 24.66
N SER A 150 8.40 -19.74 25.77
CA SER A 150 7.71 -20.76 26.58
C SER A 150 6.45 -20.20 27.24
N TYR A 151 6.49 -18.95 27.71
CA TYR A 151 5.34 -18.29 28.30
C TYR A 151 4.22 -18.13 27.26
N GLU A 152 4.53 -17.59 26.08
CA GLU A 152 3.57 -17.36 25.00
C GLU A 152 3.00 -18.68 24.46
N ALA A 153 3.83 -19.71 24.22
CA ALA A 153 3.36 -21.01 23.73
C ALA A 153 2.38 -21.70 24.70
N ASN A 154 2.67 -21.69 25.99
CA ASN A 154 1.78 -22.28 27.00
C ASN A 154 0.48 -21.48 27.20
N TYR A 155 0.55 -20.16 27.01
CA TYR A 155 -0.63 -19.30 26.99
C TYR A 155 -1.52 -19.62 25.78
N ILE A 156 -0.92 -19.66 24.58
CA ILE A 156 -1.61 -19.97 23.32
C ILE A 156 -2.33 -21.31 23.42
N LEU A 157 -1.64 -22.36 23.88
CA LEU A 157 -2.21 -23.71 23.98
C LEU A 157 -3.44 -23.76 24.90
N LYS A 158 -3.37 -23.17 26.09
CA LYS A 158 -4.52 -23.19 27.01
C LYS A 158 -5.66 -22.31 26.50
N ALA A 159 -5.34 -21.16 25.94
CA ALA A 159 -6.33 -20.24 25.40
C ALA A 159 -7.10 -20.86 24.22
N ILE A 160 -6.41 -21.48 23.26
CA ILE A 160 -7.09 -22.08 22.11
C ILE A 160 -8.00 -23.23 22.52
N ILE A 161 -7.62 -24.07 23.48
CA ILE A 161 -8.46 -25.16 23.98
C ILE A 161 -9.76 -24.60 24.57
N PHE A 162 -9.65 -23.58 25.43
CA PHE A 162 -10.82 -22.95 26.03
C PHE A 162 -11.72 -22.30 24.98
N HIS A 163 -11.14 -21.45 24.11
CA HIS A 163 -11.90 -20.71 23.11
C HIS A 163 -12.51 -21.64 22.06
N PHE A 164 -11.86 -22.75 21.71
CA PHE A 164 -12.43 -23.78 20.86
C PHE A 164 -13.71 -24.35 21.48
N VAL A 165 -13.66 -24.79 22.75
CA VAL A 165 -14.85 -25.37 23.40
C VAL A 165 -15.96 -24.32 23.54
N ASN A 166 -15.62 -23.11 23.97
CA ASN A 166 -16.59 -22.03 24.15
C ASN A 166 -17.27 -21.63 22.83
N SER A 167 -16.52 -21.55 21.73
CA SER A 167 -17.02 -21.08 20.44
C SER A 167 -17.77 -22.14 19.62
N TYR A 168 -17.39 -23.43 19.74
CA TYR A 168 -17.91 -24.49 18.86
C TYR A 168 -18.78 -25.55 19.55
N SER A 169 -18.77 -25.66 20.88
CA SER A 169 -19.56 -26.67 21.60
C SER A 169 -21.04 -26.68 21.22
N ALA A 170 -21.64 -25.50 21.04
CA ALA A 170 -23.02 -25.36 20.62
C ALA A 170 -23.29 -25.95 19.22
N LEU A 171 -22.41 -25.69 18.25
CA LEU A 171 -22.54 -26.23 16.90
C LEU A 171 -22.28 -27.74 16.87
N ILE A 172 -21.30 -28.22 17.65
CA ILE A 172 -21.01 -29.65 17.80
C ILE A 172 -22.22 -30.37 18.41
N TYR A 173 -22.87 -29.79 19.43
CA TYR A 173 -24.08 -30.36 20.03
C TYR A 173 -25.19 -30.53 19.00
N VAL A 174 -25.51 -29.46 18.25
CA VAL A 174 -26.58 -29.50 17.22
C VAL A 174 -26.25 -30.51 16.12
N ALA A 175 -24.98 -30.58 15.69
CA ALA A 175 -24.56 -31.51 14.65
C ALA A 175 -24.58 -32.98 15.09
N SER A 176 -24.17 -33.30 16.32
CA SER A 176 -23.81 -34.68 16.70
C SER A 176 -24.62 -35.31 17.84
N LEU A 177 -25.05 -34.53 18.82
CA LEU A 177 -25.64 -35.06 20.05
C LEU A 177 -27.16 -34.88 20.10
N LYS A 178 -27.67 -33.79 19.51
CA LYS A 178 -29.06 -33.36 19.65
C LYS A 178 -30.09 -34.44 19.31
N SER A 179 -30.06 -34.95 18.08
CA SER A 179 -31.00 -36.00 17.63
C SER A 179 -30.92 -37.27 18.49
N ARG A 180 -29.71 -37.66 18.93
CA ARG A 180 -29.48 -38.90 19.68
C ARG A 180 -29.98 -38.87 21.13
N ILE A 181 -30.02 -37.69 21.74
CA ILE A 181 -30.52 -37.50 23.11
C ILE A 181 -32.07 -37.43 23.13
N GLY A 182 -32.73 -37.48 21.96
CA GLY A 182 -34.18 -37.41 21.82
C GLY A 182 -34.72 -35.97 21.79
N ASP A 183 -33.85 -34.97 21.66
CA ASP A 183 -34.21 -33.58 21.45
C ASP A 183 -34.54 -33.35 19.95
N ARG A 184 -35.73 -32.80 19.67
CA ARG A 184 -36.20 -32.62 18.28
C ARG A 184 -35.56 -31.40 17.65
N CYS A 185 -35.13 -31.55 16.41
CA CYS A 185 -34.63 -30.42 15.62
C CYS A 185 -35.78 -29.61 15.05
N ALA A 186 -35.54 -28.32 14.78
CA ALA A 186 -36.52 -27.45 14.14
C ALA A 186 -36.95 -28.05 12.80
N ASN A 187 -38.26 -28.19 12.58
CA ASN A 187 -38.85 -28.83 11.40
C ASN A 187 -38.34 -30.27 11.12
N ASP A 188 -37.94 -31.00 12.17
CA ASP A 188 -37.34 -32.35 12.08
C ASP A 188 -36.04 -32.38 11.21
N ASN A 189 -35.39 -31.23 10.97
CA ASN A 189 -34.15 -31.14 10.18
C ASN A 189 -33.00 -30.48 10.95
N CYS A 190 -32.14 -31.30 11.56
CA CYS A 190 -30.97 -30.82 12.30
C CYS A 190 -29.93 -30.12 11.42
N PHE A 191 -29.89 -30.43 10.13
CA PHE A 191 -28.96 -29.82 9.19
C PHE A 191 -29.27 -28.34 8.95
N ASP A 192 -30.55 -28.01 8.75
CA ASP A 192 -31.00 -26.62 8.58
C ASP A 192 -30.82 -25.80 9.87
N GLU A 193 -31.10 -26.43 11.00
CA GLU A 193 -30.88 -25.80 12.30
C GLU A 193 -29.39 -25.47 12.53
N LEU A 194 -28.50 -26.42 12.23
CA LEU A 194 -27.05 -26.20 12.28
C LEU A 194 -26.64 -25.02 11.38
N ARG A 195 -27.22 -24.93 10.17
CA ARG A 195 -27.00 -23.81 9.24
C ARG A 195 -27.43 -22.48 9.85
N TYR A 196 -28.62 -22.39 10.45
CA TYR A 196 -29.08 -21.14 11.06
C TYR A 196 -28.23 -20.74 12.27
N CYS A 197 -27.88 -21.70 13.14
CA CYS A 197 -26.99 -21.43 14.28
C CYS A 197 -25.62 -20.94 13.82
N LEU A 198 -25.05 -21.54 12.77
CA LEU A 198 -23.78 -21.10 12.20
C LEU A 198 -23.87 -19.68 11.64
N ILE A 199 -24.92 -19.35 10.86
CA ILE A 199 -25.14 -18.01 10.30
C ILE A 199 -25.28 -16.97 11.43
N ILE A 200 -26.06 -17.26 12.46
CA ILE A 200 -26.30 -16.33 13.56
C ILE A 200 -25.03 -16.12 14.37
N ILE A 201 -24.38 -17.18 14.82
CA ILE A 201 -23.20 -17.10 15.69
C ILE A 201 -22.04 -16.46 14.92
N TYR A 202 -21.68 -17.00 13.76
CA TYR A 202 -20.53 -16.49 13.00
C TYR A 202 -20.80 -15.10 12.40
N GLY A 203 -22.00 -14.89 11.83
CA GLY A 203 -22.39 -13.58 11.28
C GLY A 203 -22.39 -12.48 12.34
N SER A 204 -22.88 -12.78 13.54
CA SER A 204 -22.86 -11.83 14.66
C SER A 204 -21.45 -11.58 15.17
N GLN A 205 -20.58 -12.59 15.21
CA GLN A 205 -19.18 -12.41 15.59
C GLN A 205 -18.43 -11.50 14.61
N ILE A 206 -18.63 -11.64 13.29
CA ILE A 206 -18.05 -10.72 12.29
C ILE A 206 -18.46 -9.28 12.57
N VAL A 207 -19.76 -9.04 12.81
CA VAL A 207 -20.27 -7.68 13.05
C VAL A 207 -19.76 -7.12 14.38
N ILE A 208 -19.75 -7.93 15.43
CA ILE A 208 -19.30 -7.52 16.77
C ILE A 208 -17.79 -7.25 16.79
N GLY A 209 -16.97 -8.09 16.14
CA GLY A 209 -15.53 -7.91 16.00
C GLY A 209 -15.20 -6.57 15.36
N ASN A 210 -15.63 -6.38 14.11
CA ASN A 210 -15.46 -5.13 13.36
C ASN A 210 -15.97 -3.89 14.12
N THR A 211 -17.10 -4.01 14.81
CA THR A 211 -17.68 -2.92 15.61
C THR A 211 -16.82 -2.57 16.82
N LYS A 212 -16.33 -3.59 17.55
CA LYS A 212 -15.46 -3.42 18.72
C LYS A 212 -14.14 -2.77 18.33
N GLU A 213 -13.62 -3.07 17.14
CA GLU A 213 -12.33 -2.55 16.71
C GLU A 213 -12.41 -1.11 16.19
N VAL A 214 -13.45 -0.78 15.42
CA VAL A 214 -13.55 0.53 14.76
C VAL A 214 -14.33 1.53 15.61
N LEU A 215 -15.51 1.15 16.11
CA LEU A 215 -16.44 2.11 16.72
C LEU A 215 -16.12 2.37 18.18
N VAL A 216 -15.72 1.34 18.95
CA VAL A 216 -15.51 1.49 20.40
C VAL A 216 -14.34 2.43 20.73
N PRO A 217 -13.12 2.29 20.18
CA PRO A 217 -12.01 3.19 20.50
C PRO A 217 -12.32 4.63 20.11
N ARG A 218 -12.96 4.83 18.95
CA ARG A 218 -13.32 6.16 18.44
C ARG A 218 -14.43 6.82 19.25
N PHE A 219 -15.42 6.05 19.68
CA PHE A 219 -16.47 6.55 20.57
C PHE A 219 -15.88 7.01 21.91
N TRP A 220 -14.98 6.24 22.52
CA TRP A 220 -14.31 6.62 23.75
C TRP A 220 -13.35 7.81 23.57
N ALA A 221 -12.65 7.90 22.44
CA ALA A 221 -11.82 9.05 22.10
C ALA A 221 -12.65 10.33 21.91
N TRP A 222 -13.79 10.23 21.22
CA TRP A 222 -14.76 11.32 21.06
C TRP A 222 -15.33 11.77 22.41
N LEU A 223 -15.72 10.82 23.27
CA LEU A 223 -16.27 11.12 24.59
C LEU A 223 -15.23 11.80 25.49
N LYS A 224 -13.98 11.33 25.47
CA LYS A 224 -12.87 11.96 26.22
C LYS A 224 -12.60 13.39 25.74
N ARG A 225 -12.62 13.64 24.43
CA ARG A 225 -12.47 15.00 23.86
C ARG A 225 -13.60 15.92 24.27
N ARG A 226 -14.82 15.40 24.45
CA ARG A 226 -15.99 16.19 24.85
C ARG A 226 -16.02 16.52 26.35
N ASN A 227 -15.43 15.66 27.19
CA ASN A 227 -15.33 15.89 28.64
C ASN A 227 -14.12 16.76 29.05
N PHE A 228 -13.14 16.98 28.16
CA PHE A 228 -11.99 17.85 28.40
C PHE A 228 -12.23 19.25 27.80
N ASN A 229 -12.71 20.20 28.62
CA ASN A 229 -12.65 21.65 28.34
C ASN A 229 -11.25 22.22 28.61
N ALA A 230 -10.19 21.58 28.12
CA ALA A 230 -8.82 21.96 28.44
C ALA A 230 -8.18 22.78 27.32
N SER A 231 -7.79 24.01 27.71
CA SER A 231 -6.69 24.84 27.19
C SER A 231 -5.86 24.25 26.04
N GLU A 232 -5.68 25.06 24.99
CA GLU A 232 -4.81 24.86 23.81
C GLU A 232 -3.31 24.71 24.16
N THR A 233 -2.95 23.78 25.03
CA THR A 233 -1.55 23.37 25.17
C THR A 233 -1.26 22.36 24.06
N LYS A 234 -0.40 22.74 23.11
CA LYS A 234 0.10 21.85 22.06
C LYS A 234 0.83 20.68 22.73
N VAL A 235 0.17 19.54 22.80
CA VAL A 235 0.73 18.28 23.26
C VAL A 235 1.81 17.85 22.26
N SER A 236 2.99 17.48 22.75
CA SER A 236 4.07 17.01 21.89
C SER A 236 3.69 15.67 21.21
N PRO A 237 4.28 15.33 20.04
CA PRO A 237 4.02 14.06 19.39
C PRO A 237 4.29 12.82 20.28
N ALA A 238 5.25 12.94 21.21
CA ALA A 238 5.57 11.87 22.17
C ALA A 238 4.48 11.69 23.23
N GLU A 239 3.91 12.77 23.74
CA GLU A 239 2.79 12.73 24.69
C GLU A 239 1.51 12.24 24.02
N GLU A 240 1.25 12.61 22.76
CA GLU A 240 0.14 12.06 21.98
C GLU A 240 0.28 10.53 21.84
N GLN A 241 1.48 10.04 21.53
CA GLN A 241 1.77 8.61 21.46
C GLN A 241 1.66 7.90 22.81
N PHE A 242 1.96 8.57 23.92
CA PHE A 242 1.83 8.01 25.28
C PHE A 242 0.37 7.66 25.62
N PHE A 243 -0.60 8.45 25.16
CA PHE A 243 -2.03 8.21 25.41
C PHE A 243 -2.66 7.15 24.50
N LYS A 244 -1.93 6.63 23.50
CA LYS A 244 -2.41 5.56 22.61
C LYS A 244 -2.34 4.18 23.27
N SER A 245 -3.16 3.25 22.78
CA SER A 245 -3.22 1.87 23.29
C SER A 245 -1.92 1.10 23.02
N HIS A 246 -1.59 0.12 23.88
CA HIS A 246 -0.41 -0.74 23.67
C HIS A 246 -0.77 -2.00 22.90
N TYR A 247 -0.09 -2.23 21.78
CA TYR A 247 -0.31 -3.44 20.98
C TYR A 247 0.44 -4.66 21.53
N GLY A 248 1.72 -4.51 21.93
CA GLY A 248 2.47 -5.58 22.63
C GLY A 248 2.42 -6.97 21.96
N TRP A 249 2.74 -8.02 22.72
CA TRP A 249 2.60 -9.42 22.27
C TRP A 249 1.15 -9.92 22.37
N LYS A 250 0.42 -9.44 23.39
CA LYS A 250 -0.97 -9.80 23.64
C LYS A 250 -1.91 -9.30 22.54
N GLY A 251 -1.66 -8.13 21.95
CA GLY A 251 -2.42 -7.65 20.79
C GLY A 251 -2.24 -8.56 19.58
N THR A 252 -0.99 -8.93 19.26
CA THR A 252 -0.71 -9.92 18.20
C THR A 252 -1.38 -11.27 18.47
N PHE A 253 -1.40 -11.72 19.72
CA PHE A 253 -2.12 -12.93 20.13
C PHE A 253 -3.64 -12.82 19.87
N ASP A 254 -4.26 -11.71 20.27
CA ASP A 254 -5.70 -11.51 20.14
C ASP A 254 -6.14 -11.51 18.67
N ASP A 255 -5.37 -10.84 17.81
CA ASP A 255 -5.65 -10.78 16.37
C ASP A 255 -5.46 -12.17 15.71
N TYR A 256 -4.43 -12.94 16.09
CA TYR A 256 -4.28 -14.32 15.62
C TYR A 256 -5.41 -15.24 16.11
N LEU A 257 -5.81 -15.11 17.38
CA LEU A 257 -6.90 -15.90 17.95
C LEU A 257 -8.21 -15.65 17.19
N GLU A 258 -8.51 -14.39 16.84
CA GLU A 258 -9.68 -14.04 16.03
C GLU A 258 -9.64 -14.72 14.65
N MET A 259 -8.51 -14.63 13.95
CA MET A 259 -8.35 -15.25 12.62
C MET A 259 -8.45 -16.78 12.66
N ILE A 260 -7.94 -17.43 13.71
CA ILE A 260 -8.00 -18.89 13.86
C ILE A 260 -9.40 -19.36 14.20
N ILE A 261 -10.11 -18.64 15.08
CA ILE A 261 -11.51 -18.95 15.38
C ILE A 261 -12.38 -18.77 14.12
N GLN A 262 -12.11 -17.74 13.32
CA GLN A 262 -12.75 -17.57 12.03
C GLN A 262 -12.45 -18.73 11.07
N PHE A 263 -11.20 -19.19 11.00
CA PHE A 263 -10.81 -20.35 10.19
C PHE A 263 -11.60 -21.62 10.59
N GLY A 264 -11.82 -21.85 11.88
CA GLY A 264 -12.65 -22.96 12.36
C GLY A 264 -14.10 -22.87 11.90
N TYR A 265 -14.75 -21.70 12.01
CA TYR A 265 -16.12 -21.49 11.50
C TYR A 265 -16.23 -21.70 9.97
N SER A 266 -15.15 -21.42 9.24
CA SER A 266 -15.07 -21.58 7.79
C SER A 266 -14.82 -23.01 7.33
N THR A 267 -14.41 -23.90 8.24
CA THR A 267 -13.92 -25.25 7.88
C THR A 267 -14.70 -26.37 8.53
N PHE A 268 -15.12 -26.29 9.80
CA PHE A 268 -15.71 -27.43 10.52
C PHE A 268 -17.11 -27.84 10.04
N PHE A 269 -17.93 -26.86 9.65
CA PHE A 269 -19.35 -27.07 9.29
C PHE A 269 -19.68 -26.47 7.92
N VAL A 270 -18.69 -26.35 7.04
CA VAL A 270 -18.83 -25.67 5.74
C VAL A 270 -19.90 -26.30 4.84
N ILE A 271 -20.20 -27.58 5.03
CA ILE A 271 -21.24 -28.29 4.26
C ILE A 271 -22.64 -27.75 4.57
N SER A 272 -22.92 -27.34 5.82
CA SER A 272 -24.22 -26.76 6.17
C SER A 272 -24.40 -25.35 5.62
N PHE A 273 -23.31 -24.60 5.45
CA PHE A 273 -23.33 -23.28 4.82
C PHE A 273 -22.08 -23.02 3.96
N PRO A 274 -22.13 -23.36 2.65
CA PRO A 274 -20.99 -23.25 1.75
C PRO A 274 -20.50 -21.83 1.47
N LEU A 275 -21.28 -20.79 1.82
CA LEU A 275 -20.88 -19.39 1.67
C LEU A 275 -19.98 -18.89 2.81
N THR A 276 -19.75 -19.69 3.86
CA THR A 276 -18.84 -19.30 4.97
C THR A 276 -17.48 -18.82 4.49
N PRO A 277 -16.75 -19.47 3.55
CA PRO A 277 -15.44 -19.00 3.12
C PRO A 277 -15.50 -17.68 2.36
N LEU A 278 -16.60 -17.39 1.65
CA LEU A 278 -16.80 -16.11 0.98
C LEU A 278 -16.99 -14.99 2.01
N LEU A 279 -17.77 -15.23 3.07
CA LEU A 279 -17.94 -14.28 4.17
C LEU A 279 -16.61 -14.00 4.87
N SER A 280 -15.82 -15.04 5.13
CA SER A 280 -14.49 -14.92 5.73
C SER A 280 -13.50 -14.19 4.82
N PHE A 281 -13.58 -14.39 3.51
CA PHE A 281 -12.75 -13.66 2.55
C PHE A 281 -13.07 -12.17 2.56
N ILE A 282 -14.35 -11.80 2.56
CA ILE A 282 -14.78 -10.40 2.67
C ILE A 282 -14.34 -9.82 4.02
N ASN A 283 -14.52 -10.56 5.12
CA ASN A 283 -14.08 -10.12 6.43
C ASN A 283 -12.57 -9.88 6.45
N ASN A 284 -11.76 -10.80 5.91
CA ASN A 284 -10.31 -10.63 5.84
C ASN A 284 -9.85 -9.40 5.04
N ILE A 285 -10.56 -9.05 3.95
CA ILE A 285 -10.25 -7.82 3.18
C ILE A 285 -10.46 -6.58 4.05
N ILE A 286 -11.54 -6.57 4.83
CA ILE A 286 -11.88 -5.48 5.74
C ILE A 286 -10.87 -5.46 6.90
N GLU A 287 -10.59 -6.62 7.49
CA GLU A 287 -9.70 -6.79 8.64
C GLU A 287 -8.29 -6.28 8.38
N ILE A 288 -7.69 -6.66 7.25
CA ILE A 288 -6.35 -6.18 6.86
C ILE A 288 -6.27 -4.64 6.86
N ARG A 289 -7.38 -3.96 6.56
CA ARG A 289 -7.45 -2.49 6.56
C ARG A 289 -7.71 -1.93 7.96
N ILE A 290 -8.58 -2.58 8.74
CA ILE A 290 -8.89 -2.18 10.11
C ILE A 290 -7.64 -2.35 11.00
N ASP A 291 -6.99 -3.51 10.98
CA ASP A 291 -5.75 -3.77 11.70
C ASP A 291 -4.63 -2.80 11.30
N GLY A 292 -4.47 -2.58 9.99
CA GLY A 292 -3.50 -1.63 9.47
C GLY A 292 -3.75 -0.19 9.92
N PHE A 293 -5.01 0.21 10.07
CA PHE A 293 -5.39 1.50 10.63
C PHE A 293 -5.13 1.55 12.14
N ARG A 294 -5.56 0.52 12.87
CA ARG A 294 -5.43 0.40 14.33
C ARG A 294 -3.96 0.48 14.75
N LEU A 295 -3.06 -0.23 14.06
CA LEU A 295 -1.61 -0.21 14.30
C LEU A 295 -0.96 1.15 14.02
N ARG A 296 -1.51 1.93 13.08
CA ARG A 296 -0.98 3.25 12.71
C ARG A 296 -1.47 4.36 13.63
N ASP A 297 -2.77 4.39 13.90
CA ASP A 297 -3.43 5.56 14.49
C ASP A 297 -3.87 5.34 15.94
N ASP A 298 -4.33 4.14 16.30
CA ASP A 298 -4.94 3.85 17.61
C ASP A 298 -3.96 3.25 18.63
N CYS A 299 -2.87 2.65 18.14
CA CYS A 299 -1.82 2.05 18.94
C CYS A 299 -0.53 2.89 18.95
N ARG A 300 0.21 2.83 20.05
CA ARG A 300 1.62 3.25 20.08
C ARG A 300 2.46 2.25 19.32
N ARG A 301 3.47 2.75 18.58
CA ARG A 301 4.40 1.92 17.80
C ARG A 301 4.92 0.75 18.66
N PRO A 302 4.65 -0.52 18.29
CA PRO A 302 5.15 -1.66 19.02
C PRO A 302 6.68 -1.77 18.86
N ARG A 303 7.34 -2.39 19.84
CA ARG A 303 8.77 -2.71 19.72
C ARG A 303 8.94 -3.87 18.72
N PRO A 304 9.79 -3.74 17.69
CA PRO A 304 10.03 -4.83 16.74
C PRO A 304 10.50 -6.08 17.47
N ARG A 305 9.90 -7.22 17.14
CA ARG A 305 10.29 -8.56 17.60
C ARG A 305 10.60 -9.40 16.37
N ILE A 306 11.65 -10.21 16.47
CA ILE A 306 12.08 -11.07 15.38
C ILE A 306 11.34 -12.41 15.54
N ALA A 307 10.82 -12.95 14.44
CA ALA A 307 10.17 -14.27 14.41
C ALA A 307 10.47 -14.95 13.08
N ALA A 308 10.71 -16.26 13.09
CA ALA A 308 10.94 -17.06 11.88
C ALA A 308 9.63 -17.52 11.23
N ASN A 309 8.57 -17.67 12.02
CA ASN A 309 7.25 -18.13 11.59
C ASN A 309 6.18 -17.64 12.58
N ILE A 310 4.92 -18.01 12.34
CA ILE A 310 3.79 -17.66 13.23
C ILE A 310 3.74 -18.51 14.52
N GLY A 311 4.72 -19.39 14.76
CA GLY A 311 4.83 -20.22 15.96
C GLY A 311 3.80 -21.35 16.02
N LEU A 312 3.34 -21.63 17.25
CA LEU A 312 2.42 -22.74 17.59
C LEU A 312 1.08 -22.67 16.81
N TRP A 313 0.73 -21.50 16.27
CA TRP A 313 -0.46 -21.33 15.45
C TRP A 313 -0.51 -22.22 14.20
N ILE A 314 0.64 -22.62 13.62
CA ILE A 314 0.67 -23.58 12.51
C ILE A 314 0.14 -24.94 12.95
N GLU A 315 0.61 -25.46 14.08
CA GLU A 315 0.19 -26.75 14.63
C GLU A 315 -1.29 -26.75 15.02
N VAL A 316 -1.78 -25.62 15.54
CA VAL A 316 -3.20 -25.40 15.82
C VAL A 316 -4.04 -25.50 14.54
N LEU A 317 -3.63 -24.80 13.48
CA LEU A 317 -4.34 -24.84 12.20
C LEU A 317 -4.34 -26.24 11.58
N GLU A 318 -3.22 -26.97 11.66
CA GLU A 318 -3.15 -28.36 11.21
C GLU A 318 -4.12 -29.27 11.97
N THR A 319 -4.22 -29.08 13.28
CA THR A 319 -5.19 -29.79 14.14
C THR A 319 -6.62 -29.46 13.74
N PHE A 320 -6.91 -28.18 13.47
CA PHE A 320 -8.22 -27.73 13.00
C PHE A 320 -8.59 -28.38 11.67
N VAL A 321 -7.66 -28.50 10.71
CA VAL A 321 -7.94 -29.21 9.45
C VAL A 321 -8.31 -30.67 9.69
N THR A 322 -7.68 -31.33 10.67
CA THR A 322 -8.03 -32.72 11.05
C THR A 322 -9.43 -32.80 11.63
N ILE A 323 -9.76 -31.90 12.57
CA ILE A 323 -11.10 -31.81 13.16
C ILE A 323 -12.14 -31.54 12.08
N ALA A 324 -11.85 -30.63 11.13
CA ALA A 324 -12.74 -30.29 10.03
C ALA A 324 -13.10 -31.50 9.16
N ILE A 325 -12.15 -32.40 8.89
CA ILE A 325 -12.41 -33.63 8.13
C ILE A 325 -13.43 -34.51 8.85
N ILE A 326 -13.24 -34.68 10.17
CA ILE A 326 -14.10 -35.50 11.02
C ILE A 326 -15.50 -34.88 11.14
N THR A 327 -15.59 -33.58 11.45
CA THR A 327 -16.87 -32.90 11.66
C THR A 327 -17.70 -32.83 10.37
N ASN A 328 -17.07 -32.55 9.23
CA ASN A 328 -17.79 -32.56 7.94
C ASN A 328 -18.24 -33.97 7.55
N GLY A 329 -17.40 -34.99 7.76
CA GLY A 329 -17.80 -36.38 7.56
C GLY A 329 -19.01 -36.73 8.41
N TRP A 330 -19.01 -36.33 9.68
CA TRP A 330 -20.13 -36.56 10.59
C TRP A 330 -21.42 -35.88 10.09
N VAL A 331 -21.33 -34.62 9.66
CA VAL A 331 -22.48 -33.86 9.15
C VAL A 331 -23.10 -34.53 7.92
N ILE A 332 -22.28 -35.05 6.98
CA ILE A 332 -22.79 -35.73 5.77
C ILE A 332 -23.57 -36.99 6.14
N PHE A 333 -22.97 -37.87 6.94
CA PHE A 333 -23.52 -39.21 7.13
C PHE A 333 -24.55 -39.28 8.25
N TYR A 334 -24.37 -38.55 9.34
CA TYR A 334 -25.24 -38.62 10.53
C TYR A 334 -26.20 -37.45 10.69
N THR A 335 -25.83 -36.23 10.31
CA THR A 335 -26.72 -35.05 10.48
C THR A 335 -27.65 -34.87 9.29
N TYR A 336 -27.17 -35.11 8.07
CA TYR A 336 -27.97 -35.06 6.84
C TYR A 336 -28.66 -36.40 6.51
N GLU A 337 -28.24 -37.50 7.17
CA GLU A 337 -28.76 -38.86 6.95
C GLU A 337 -28.62 -39.35 5.49
N TYR A 338 -27.45 -39.14 4.87
CA TYR A 338 -27.26 -39.47 3.45
C TYR A 338 -27.59 -40.92 3.07
N ALA A 339 -27.33 -41.88 3.97
CA ALA A 339 -27.59 -43.29 3.72
C ALA A 339 -29.09 -43.61 3.62
N SER A 340 -29.96 -42.89 4.36
CA SER A 340 -31.41 -43.05 4.28
C SER A 340 -31.94 -42.56 2.93
N VAL A 341 -31.40 -41.43 2.44
CA VAL A 341 -31.68 -40.90 1.09
C VAL A 341 -31.27 -41.89 0.01
N LEU A 342 -30.07 -42.48 0.13
CA LEU A 342 -29.55 -43.46 -0.81
C LEU A 342 -30.40 -44.75 -0.83
N LYS A 343 -30.83 -45.23 0.34
CA LYS A 343 -31.75 -46.37 0.47
C LYS A 343 -33.09 -46.08 -0.22
N ASN A 344 -33.65 -44.89 0.00
CA ASN A 344 -34.90 -44.47 -0.65
C ASN A 344 -34.75 -44.40 -2.18
N TYR A 345 -33.63 -43.86 -2.68
CA TYR A 345 -33.33 -43.79 -4.11
C TYR A 345 -33.21 -45.19 -4.74
N MET A 346 -32.46 -46.11 -4.11
CA MET A 346 -32.30 -47.48 -4.61
C MET A 346 -33.61 -48.28 -4.58
N THR A 347 -34.42 -48.09 -3.53
CA THR A 347 -35.75 -48.70 -3.40
C THR A 347 -36.68 -48.19 -4.50
N ALA A 348 -36.64 -46.88 -4.80
CA ALA A 348 -37.41 -46.27 -5.89
C ALA A 348 -37.02 -46.78 -7.29
N HIS A 349 -35.77 -47.24 -7.46
CA HIS A 349 -35.27 -47.81 -8.73
C HIS A 349 -35.28 -49.35 -8.74
N GLY A 350 -36.14 -49.98 -7.93
CA GLY A 350 -36.43 -51.42 -8.00
C GLY A 350 -35.36 -52.32 -7.39
N THR A 351 -34.39 -51.77 -6.66
CA THR A 351 -33.36 -52.56 -5.97
C THR A 351 -33.74 -52.75 -4.50
N THR A 352 -34.22 -53.93 -4.13
CA THR A 352 -34.50 -54.29 -2.72
C THR A 352 -33.22 -54.71 -2.02
N ALA A 353 -32.38 -53.72 -1.69
CA ALA A 353 -31.18 -53.97 -0.91
C ALA A 353 -31.52 -53.76 0.58
N ASP A 354 -31.71 -54.86 1.30
CA ASP A 354 -32.00 -54.85 2.73
C ASP A 354 -30.70 -54.78 3.54
N PHE A 355 -30.09 -53.60 3.54
CA PHE A 355 -28.92 -53.29 4.37
C PHE A 355 -29.32 -52.43 5.57
N ASP A 356 -28.64 -52.67 6.69
CA ASP A 356 -28.75 -51.85 7.88
C ASP A 356 -28.08 -50.50 7.64
N VAL A 357 -28.90 -49.45 7.66
CA VAL A 357 -28.51 -48.07 7.40
C VAL A 357 -27.43 -47.62 8.37
N SER A 358 -27.46 -48.08 9.62
CA SER A 358 -26.52 -47.68 10.68
C SER A 358 -25.09 -48.16 10.38
N TYR A 359 -24.94 -49.41 9.93
CA TYR A 359 -23.63 -49.95 9.55
C TYR A 359 -23.14 -49.35 8.24
N LEU A 360 -24.03 -49.03 7.30
CA LEU A 360 -23.68 -48.34 6.06
C LEU A 360 -23.18 -46.91 6.34
N GLU A 361 -23.86 -46.15 7.20
CA GLU A 361 -23.41 -44.81 7.63
C GLU A 361 -22.03 -44.85 8.27
N LEU A 362 -21.81 -45.80 9.20
CA LEU A 362 -20.52 -45.98 9.84
C LEU A 362 -19.42 -46.34 8.82
N GLY A 363 -19.70 -47.28 7.92
CA GLY A 363 -18.78 -47.70 6.87
C GLY A 363 -18.40 -46.56 5.92
N LEU A 364 -19.39 -45.79 5.46
CA LEU A 364 -19.17 -44.63 4.60
C LEU A 364 -18.43 -43.50 5.32
N PHE A 365 -18.74 -43.26 6.61
CA PHE A 365 -18.03 -42.28 7.43
C PHE A 365 -16.54 -42.65 7.60
N VAL A 366 -16.26 -43.90 8.01
CA VAL A 366 -14.88 -44.38 8.19
C VAL A 366 -14.12 -44.35 6.86
N ALA A 367 -14.76 -44.79 5.77
CA ALA A 367 -14.16 -44.75 4.43
C ALA A 367 -13.84 -43.31 4.02
N PHE A 368 -14.79 -42.38 4.18
CA PHE A 368 -14.60 -40.97 3.85
C PHE A 368 -13.44 -40.35 4.63
N VAL A 369 -13.44 -40.49 5.97
CA VAL A 369 -12.38 -39.92 6.83
C VAL A 369 -11.03 -40.52 6.47
N THR A 370 -10.95 -41.83 6.29
CA THR A 370 -9.69 -42.54 5.96
C THR A 370 -9.15 -42.09 4.60
N VAL A 371 -10.00 -42.02 3.58
CA VAL A 371 -9.60 -41.58 2.23
C VAL A 371 -9.13 -40.13 2.24
N VAL A 372 -9.86 -39.23 2.89
CA VAL A 372 -9.49 -37.81 2.92
C VAL A 372 -8.21 -37.58 3.73
N LEU A 373 -8.02 -38.26 4.87
CA LEU A 373 -6.77 -38.22 5.62
C LEU A 373 -5.60 -38.82 4.84
N GLY A 374 -5.83 -39.92 4.13
CA GLY A 374 -4.85 -40.53 3.23
C GLY A 374 -4.40 -39.57 2.14
N ILE A 375 -5.34 -38.92 1.44
CA ILE A 375 -5.03 -37.90 0.42
C ILE A 375 -4.26 -36.73 1.04
N ARG A 376 -4.66 -36.26 2.23
CA ARG A 376 -3.94 -35.20 2.95
C ARG A 376 -2.48 -35.60 3.24
N ALA A 377 -2.26 -36.80 3.77
CA ALA A 377 -0.92 -37.30 4.07
C ALA A 377 -0.07 -37.42 2.80
N ILE A 378 -0.67 -37.85 1.69
CA ILE A 378 -0.01 -37.90 0.38
C ILE A 378 0.40 -36.48 -0.06
N ILE A 379 -0.53 -35.51 -0.04
CA ILE A 379 -0.24 -34.13 -0.44
C ILE A 379 0.88 -33.52 0.41
N ALA A 380 0.81 -33.66 1.73
CA ALA A 380 1.82 -33.17 2.66
C ALA A 380 3.20 -33.81 2.40
N LYS A 381 3.25 -35.09 2.00
CA LYS A 381 4.51 -35.76 1.64
C LYS A 381 5.08 -35.29 0.30
N PHE A 382 4.23 -34.95 -0.67
CA PHE A 382 4.67 -34.52 -2.01
C PHE A 382 5.12 -33.06 -2.04
N ILE A 383 4.59 -32.20 -1.16
CA ILE A 383 4.95 -30.78 -1.09
C ILE A 383 5.99 -30.59 0.01
N ASN A 384 7.24 -30.27 -0.37
CA ASN A 384 8.25 -29.93 0.61
C ASN A 384 7.93 -28.58 1.30
N ASP A 385 7.90 -28.57 2.65
CA ASP A 385 7.67 -27.39 3.49
C ASP A 385 8.66 -26.26 3.21
N VAL A 386 9.91 -26.60 2.85
CA VAL A 386 10.96 -25.63 2.48
C VAL A 386 11.28 -25.76 0.98
N PRO A 387 11.11 -24.70 0.18
CA PRO A 387 11.49 -24.70 -1.22
C PRO A 387 12.97 -25.02 -1.43
N THR A 388 13.28 -25.70 -2.55
CA THR A 388 14.65 -26.16 -2.86
C THR A 388 15.66 -25.02 -2.95
N PHE A 389 15.26 -23.86 -3.48
CA PHE A 389 16.15 -22.70 -3.56
C PHE A 389 16.47 -22.09 -2.19
N VAL A 390 15.51 -22.08 -1.25
CA VAL A 390 15.72 -21.61 0.13
C VAL A 390 16.71 -22.54 0.82
N ARG A 391 16.50 -23.86 0.72
CA ARG A 391 17.41 -24.87 1.28
C ARG A 391 18.83 -24.71 0.73
N ARG A 392 18.98 -24.56 -0.58
CA ARG A 392 20.28 -24.33 -1.23
C ARG A 392 20.95 -23.05 -0.73
N GLN A 393 20.19 -21.98 -0.56
CA GLN A 393 20.74 -20.71 -0.09
C GLN A 393 21.18 -20.77 1.37
N LEU A 394 20.41 -21.42 2.25
CA LEU A 394 20.79 -21.65 3.64
C LEU A 394 22.05 -22.52 3.73
N SER A 395 22.10 -23.64 3.00
CA SER A 395 23.31 -24.48 2.95
C SER A 395 24.53 -23.73 2.39
N ARG A 396 24.33 -22.83 1.43
CA ARG A 396 25.41 -21.96 0.92
C ARG A 396 25.87 -20.96 1.98
N GLN A 397 24.96 -20.36 2.75
CA GLN A 397 25.31 -19.47 3.85
C GLN A 397 26.08 -20.21 4.94
N GLU A 398 25.60 -21.38 5.38
CA GLU A 398 26.30 -22.24 6.33
C GLU A 398 27.70 -22.62 5.84
N PHE A 399 27.83 -23.00 4.57
CA PHE A 399 29.11 -23.29 3.94
C PHE A 399 30.04 -22.07 3.99
N LEU A 400 29.57 -20.89 3.54
CA LEU A 400 30.38 -19.66 3.55
C LEU A 400 30.78 -19.25 4.97
N THR A 401 29.88 -19.35 5.95
CA THR A 401 30.18 -19.10 7.36
C THR A 401 31.27 -20.04 7.85
N SER A 402 31.14 -21.36 7.62
CA SER A 402 32.14 -22.34 8.06
C SER A 402 33.53 -22.12 7.44
N LYS A 403 33.58 -21.59 6.20
CA LYS A 403 34.84 -21.35 5.47
C LYS A 403 35.46 -20.00 5.78
N ILE A 404 34.66 -18.94 5.88
CA ILE A 404 35.15 -17.57 6.06
C ILE A 404 35.32 -17.23 7.55
N LEU A 405 34.31 -17.52 8.37
CA LEU A 405 34.31 -17.21 9.80
C LEU A 405 35.05 -18.29 10.60
N ASP A 406 34.68 -19.56 10.44
CA ASP A 406 35.25 -20.64 11.24
C ASP A 406 36.56 -21.20 10.67
N ARG A 407 36.91 -20.81 9.43
CA ARG A 407 38.15 -21.19 8.71
C ARG A 407 38.41 -22.69 8.70
N VAL A 408 37.35 -23.50 8.64
CA VAL A 408 37.45 -24.97 8.61
C VAL A 408 38.12 -25.39 7.29
N LYS A 409 39.31 -26.00 7.39
CA LYS A 409 40.06 -26.51 6.22
C LYS A 409 39.22 -27.53 5.43
N GLU A 410 39.46 -27.59 4.13
CA GLU A 410 38.82 -28.61 3.29
C GLU A 410 39.40 -29.99 3.60
N ASP A 411 38.52 -30.96 3.87
CA ASP A 411 38.90 -32.37 3.79
C ASP A 411 39.14 -32.66 2.31
N ASN A 412 40.41 -32.74 1.91
CA ASN A 412 40.86 -32.99 0.54
C ASN A 412 40.49 -34.40 0.00
N ASP A 413 39.75 -35.21 0.76
CA ASP A 413 39.49 -36.62 0.45
C ASP A 413 38.17 -36.86 -0.31
N LYS A 414 37.41 -35.83 -0.69
CA LYS A 414 36.24 -35.99 -1.56
C LYS A 414 36.60 -35.65 -3.01
N GLU A 415 36.91 -36.69 -3.78
CA GLU A 415 37.16 -36.62 -5.21
C GLU A 415 35.92 -36.06 -5.93
N TYR A 416 36.04 -34.86 -6.50
CA TYR A 416 34.96 -34.21 -7.26
C TYR A 416 34.56 -35.08 -8.46
N THR A 417 33.27 -35.35 -8.62
CA THR A 417 32.78 -36.16 -9.74
C THR A 417 32.79 -35.37 -11.06
N VAL A 418 32.73 -36.08 -12.18
CA VAL A 418 32.74 -35.46 -13.52
C VAL A 418 31.51 -34.54 -13.74
N GLU A 419 30.39 -34.81 -13.07
CA GLU A 419 29.20 -33.94 -13.10
C GLU A 419 29.44 -32.60 -12.39
N ASP A 420 30.15 -32.60 -11.26
CA ASP A 420 30.47 -31.38 -10.51
C ASP A 420 31.32 -30.41 -11.35
N ARG A 421 32.28 -30.95 -12.13
CA ARG A 421 33.09 -30.16 -13.08
C ARG A 421 32.25 -29.59 -14.22
N ARG A 422 31.28 -30.34 -14.74
CA ARG A 422 30.39 -29.90 -15.82
C ARG A 422 29.45 -28.78 -15.37
N LEU A 423 28.96 -28.82 -14.14
CA LEU A 423 28.16 -27.76 -13.53
C LEU A 423 28.98 -26.48 -13.32
N ALA A 424 30.26 -26.60 -12.93
CA ALA A 424 31.15 -25.45 -12.77
C ALA A 424 31.48 -24.75 -14.11
N THR A 425 31.61 -25.50 -15.21
CA THR A 425 31.92 -24.92 -16.54
C THR A 425 30.83 -24.02 -17.12
N ASN A 426 29.59 -24.08 -16.62
CA ASN A 426 28.47 -23.26 -17.11
C ASN A 426 28.17 -22.03 -16.24
N ILE A 427 28.96 -21.79 -15.19
CA ILE A 427 28.79 -20.62 -14.32
C ILE A 427 29.77 -19.54 -14.80
N HIS A 428 29.27 -18.61 -15.62
CA HIS A 428 29.97 -17.37 -15.90
C HIS A 428 29.82 -16.43 -14.69
N ILE A 429 30.87 -16.37 -13.87
CA ILE A 429 31.05 -15.28 -12.92
C ILE A 429 31.46 -14.07 -13.74
N ALA A 430 30.60 -13.06 -13.83
CA ALA A 430 30.99 -11.78 -14.40
C ALA A 430 32.16 -11.22 -13.57
N PRO A 431 33.28 -10.80 -14.19
CA PRO A 431 34.35 -10.17 -13.44
C PRO A 431 33.81 -8.92 -12.76
N PHE A 432 34.00 -8.85 -11.45
CA PHE A 432 33.82 -7.63 -10.68
C PHE A 432 35.04 -6.76 -11.00
N ASP A 433 34.84 -5.77 -11.88
CA ASP A 433 35.90 -4.92 -12.41
C ASP A 433 36.18 -3.77 -11.43
N ASP A 434 36.98 -4.07 -10.39
CA ASP A 434 37.41 -3.13 -9.34
C ASP A 434 38.46 -2.10 -9.84
N GLU A 435 38.88 -2.12 -11.11
CA GLU A 435 39.96 -1.27 -11.63
C GLU A 435 39.53 0.03 -12.33
N LYS A 436 38.24 0.41 -12.32
CA LYS A 436 37.77 1.70 -12.88
C LYS A 436 37.48 2.80 -11.86
N ARG A 437 38.24 2.82 -10.77
CA ARG A 437 38.31 3.98 -9.86
C ARG A 437 39.75 4.32 -9.55
N GLU A 438 40.42 4.98 -10.50
CA GLU A 438 41.32 6.11 -10.25
C GLU A 438 41.99 6.55 -11.56
N LYS A 439 42.22 7.88 -11.65
CA LYS A 439 42.88 8.62 -12.75
C LYS A 439 42.00 8.99 -13.96
N HIS A 440 41.18 10.02 -13.75
CA HIS A 440 40.99 11.07 -14.76
C HIS A 440 41.18 12.44 -14.08
N GLY A 441 42.43 12.88 -13.98
CA GLY A 441 42.71 14.30 -13.88
C GLY A 441 42.96 14.80 -15.28
N HIS A 442 41.97 15.39 -15.96
CA HIS A 442 42.12 16.03 -17.27
C HIS A 442 41.30 17.32 -17.34
N SER A 443 42.05 18.43 -17.51
CA SER A 443 41.81 19.55 -18.43
C SER A 443 40.36 19.84 -18.83
N MET A 444 39.85 20.99 -18.38
CA MET A 444 38.58 21.58 -18.83
C MET A 444 38.58 21.79 -20.35
N VAL A 445 37.69 21.08 -21.03
CA VAL A 445 37.24 21.38 -22.39
C VAL A 445 35.84 21.97 -22.24
N VAL A 446 35.63 23.19 -22.74
CA VAL A 446 34.31 23.84 -22.78
C VAL A 446 33.45 23.05 -23.77
N GLY A 447 32.61 22.16 -23.26
CA GLY A 447 31.68 21.33 -24.01
C GLY A 447 30.29 21.29 -23.36
N PRO A 448 29.25 20.81 -24.06
CA PRO A 448 27.89 20.74 -23.54
C PRO A 448 27.80 19.83 -22.31
N SER A 449 26.74 19.98 -21.51
CA SER A 449 26.56 19.21 -20.27
C SER A 449 26.79 17.71 -20.49
N PRO A 450 27.55 17.03 -19.61
CA PRO A 450 27.83 15.60 -19.76
C PRO A 450 26.58 14.73 -19.57
N PHE A 451 25.51 15.28 -19.00
CA PHE A 451 24.25 14.60 -18.70
C PHE A 451 23.22 14.70 -19.83
N LEU A 452 23.53 15.39 -20.92
CA LEU A 452 22.65 15.47 -22.09
C LEU A 452 22.57 14.14 -22.82
N SER A 453 21.37 13.80 -23.26
CA SER A 453 21.15 12.75 -24.25
C SER A 453 21.69 13.16 -25.64
N PRO A 454 21.82 12.23 -26.60
CA PRO A 454 22.37 12.55 -27.93
C PRO A 454 21.59 13.65 -28.67
N LEU A 455 20.25 13.70 -28.58
CA LEU A 455 19.46 14.73 -29.24
C LEU A 455 19.63 16.08 -28.54
N GLN A 456 19.61 16.10 -27.20
CA GLN A 456 19.87 17.30 -26.41
C GLN A 456 21.27 17.87 -26.68
N ARG A 457 22.29 17.01 -26.83
CA ARG A 457 23.65 17.43 -27.17
C ARG A 457 23.71 18.05 -28.57
N LYS A 458 23.09 17.42 -29.56
CA LYS A 458 22.99 17.96 -30.92
C LYS A 458 22.24 19.30 -30.95
N ALA A 459 21.22 19.47 -30.10
CA ALA A 459 20.55 20.75 -29.94
C ALA A 459 21.48 21.80 -29.30
N ALA A 460 22.20 21.44 -28.23
CA ALA A 460 23.12 22.34 -27.51
C ALA A 460 24.30 22.81 -28.38
N GLU A 461 24.77 22.00 -29.32
CA GLU A 461 25.86 22.34 -30.26
C GLU A 461 25.43 23.37 -31.34
N LYS A 462 24.12 23.66 -31.47
CA LYS A 462 23.65 24.71 -32.39
C LYS A 462 24.10 26.09 -31.87
N SER A 463 24.42 26.98 -32.82
CA SER A 463 24.70 28.38 -32.48
C SER A 463 23.42 29.09 -32.04
N TYR A 464 23.37 29.50 -30.77
CA TYR A 464 22.31 30.35 -30.24
C TYR A 464 22.82 31.76 -29.97
N PRO A 465 21.94 32.77 -30.00
CA PRO A 465 22.28 34.12 -29.56
C PRO A 465 22.73 34.14 -28.10
N PRO A 466 23.61 35.09 -27.73
CA PRO A 466 24.15 35.17 -26.37
C PRO A 466 23.04 35.47 -25.35
N VAL A 467 23.22 34.93 -24.15
CA VAL A 467 22.38 35.20 -22.97
C VAL A 467 23.03 36.24 -22.06
N PRO A 468 22.30 36.80 -21.07
CA PRO A 468 22.88 37.66 -20.04
C PRO A 468 24.07 37.01 -19.31
N LYS A 469 24.96 37.82 -18.72
CA LYS A 469 26.21 37.31 -18.12
C LYS A 469 25.96 36.69 -16.75
N VAL A 470 25.13 37.33 -15.93
CA VAL A 470 24.79 36.90 -14.58
C VAL A 470 23.31 36.52 -14.53
N CYS A 471 23.02 35.23 -14.52
CA CYS A 471 21.67 34.68 -14.53
C CYS A 471 21.32 34.08 -13.18
N VAL A 472 20.09 34.28 -12.71
CA VAL A 472 19.56 33.60 -11.52
C VAL A 472 18.40 32.72 -11.95
N VAL A 473 18.40 31.44 -11.53
CA VAL A 473 17.33 30.49 -11.79
C VAL A 473 16.79 30.01 -10.45
N THR A 474 15.55 30.39 -10.11
CA THR A 474 14.88 29.85 -8.93
C THR A 474 14.23 28.51 -9.27
N GLY A 475 14.25 27.54 -8.35
CA GLY A 475 13.84 26.16 -8.67
C GLY A 475 14.84 25.46 -9.60
N GLY A 476 16.10 25.88 -9.57
CA GLY A 476 17.16 25.45 -10.50
C GLY A 476 17.54 23.97 -10.40
N THR A 477 17.10 23.25 -9.36
CA THR A 477 17.30 21.79 -9.25
C THR A 477 16.08 20.98 -9.71
N GLY A 478 14.99 21.65 -10.09
CA GLY A 478 13.80 21.04 -10.66
C GLY A 478 14.04 20.48 -12.07
N PHE A 479 13.08 19.70 -12.58
CA PHE A 479 13.18 19.05 -13.90
C PHE A 479 13.46 20.05 -15.04
N VAL A 480 12.67 21.14 -15.11
CA VAL A 480 12.89 22.21 -16.09
C VAL A 480 14.05 23.12 -15.67
N GLY A 481 14.13 23.46 -14.37
CA GLY A 481 15.13 24.39 -13.85
C GLY A 481 16.56 23.94 -14.12
N GLN A 482 16.84 22.64 -13.93
CA GLN A 482 18.13 22.07 -14.21
C GLN A 482 18.51 22.23 -15.69
N ARG A 483 17.56 22.02 -16.61
CA ARG A 483 17.82 22.21 -18.04
C ARG A 483 18.05 23.68 -18.38
N VAL A 484 17.31 24.62 -17.77
CA VAL A 484 17.54 26.06 -17.96
C VAL A 484 18.94 26.46 -17.50
N VAL A 485 19.40 25.97 -16.34
CA VAL A 485 20.76 26.21 -15.84
C VAL A 485 21.81 25.70 -16.84
N GLU A 486 21.66 24.47 -17.32
CA GLU A 486 22.55 23.87 -18.33
C GLU A 486 22.56 24.71 -19.63
N MET A 487 21.39 25.08 -20.16
CA MET A 487 21.26 25.86 -21.39
C MET A 487 21.83 27.27 -21.29
N LEU A 488 21.74 27.92 -20.13
CA LEU A 488 22.30 29.25 -19.93
C LEU A 488 23.84 29.22 -20.01
N VAL A 489 24.47 28.21 -19.42
CA VAL A 489 25.93 28.01 -19.53
C VAL A 489 26.33 27.63 -20.96
N GLU A 490 25.60 26.70 -21.59
CA GLU A 490 25.81 26.29 -22.99
C GLU A 490 25.75 27.49 -23.96
N ARG A 491 24.92 28.50 -23.64
CA ARG A 491 24.74 29.72 -24.44
C ARG A 491 25.63 30.90 -24.01
N GLY A 492 26.59 30.66 -23.12
CA GLY A 492 27.66 31.62 -22.79
C GLY A 492 27.44 32.50 -21.57
N ALA A 493 26.51 32.16 -20.66
CA ALA A 493 26.42 32.85 -19.38
C ALA A 493 27.72 32.68 -18.58
N SER A 494 28.25 33.79 -18.07
CA SER A 494 29.49 33.79 -17.28
C SER A 494 29.27 33.32 -15.84
N LYS A 495 28.05 33.51 -15.32
CA LYS A 495 27.65 33.06 -13.98
C LYS A 495 26.16 32.73 -13.97
N VAL A 496 25.82 31.53 -13.53
CA VAL A 496 24.44 31.05 -13.36
C VAL A 496 24.25 30.61 -11.91
N ILE A 497 23.42 31.32 -11.17
CA ILE A 497 23.06 31.00 -9.78
C ILE A 497 21.82 30.12 -9.81
N SER A 498 21.97 28.84 -9.45
CA SER A 498 20.88 27.89 -9.27
C SER A 498 20.39 27.95 -7.82
N PHE A 499 19.27 28.62 -7.58
CA PHE A 499 18.67 28.79 -6.25
C PHE A 499 17.50 27.82 -6.04
N ASP A 500 17.57 26.95 -5.03
CA ASP A 500 16.51 25.99 -4.73
C ASP A 500 16.53 25.59 -3.25
N ILE A 501 15.41 25.12 -2.72
CA ILE A 501 15.34 24.56 -1.37
C ILE A 501 15.93 23.15 -1.32
N VAL A 502 15.88 22.44 -2.45
CA VAL A 502 16.45 21.10 -2.57
C VAL A 502 17.96 21.23 -2.81
N PRO A 503 18.81 20.67 -1.93
CA PRO A 503 20.25 20.72 -2.14
C PRO A 503 20.65 19.88 -3.36
N LYS A 504 21.76 20.27 -4.00
CA LYS A 504 22.36 19.52 -5.11
C LYS A 504 22.65 18.06 -4.69
N PRO A 505 22.04 17.05 -5.34
CA PRO A 505 22.41 15.64 -5.19
C PRO A 505 23.85 15.36 -5.64
N VAL A 506 24.46 14.31 -5.09
CA VAL A 506 25.85 13.91 -5.40
C VAL A 506 26.01 13.42 -6.86
N GLU A 507 24.95 12.93 -7.49
CA GLU A 507 24.97 12.40 -8.87
C GLU A 507 23.94 13.12 -9.78
N GLY A 508 24.29 13.31 -11.06
CA GLY A 508 23.35 13.77 -12.10
C GLY A 508 23.26 15.28 -12.33
N PHE A 509 24.16 16.08 -11.73
CA PHE A 509 24.21 17.54 -11.85
C PHE A 509 25.54 18.01 -12.44
N TRP A 510 25.49 19.00 -13.34
CA TRP A 510 26.68 19.51 -14.01
C TRP A 510 27.54 20.34 -13.06
N GLU A 511 28.77 19.88 -12.80
CA GLU A 511 29.78 20.68 -12.12
C GLU A 511 30.51 21.53 -13.16
N HIS A 512 30.33 22.85 -13.08
CA HIS A 512 30.97 23.81 -13.98
C HIS A 512 31.31 25.09 -13.22
N GLU A 513 32.43 25.73 -13.54
CA GLU A 513 32.92 26.93 -12.85
C GLU A 513 31.93 28.11 -12.89
N ASN A 514 31.15 28.19 -13.96
CA ASN A 514 30.11 29.21 -14.14
C ASN A 514 28.80 28.89 -13.41
N ILE A 515 28.64 27.74 -12.73
CA ILE A 515 27.40 27.39 -12.02
C ILE A 515 27.62 27.48 -10.51
N GLU A 516 26.83 28.31 -9.86
CA GLU A 516 26.79 28.42 -8.40
C GLU A 516 25.47 27.85 -7.88
N TYR A 517 25.54 26.75 -7.12
CA TYR A 517 24.38 26.15 -6.48
C TYR A 517 24.18 26.76 -5.09
N VAL A 518 23.04 27.42 -4.87
CA VAL A 518 22.69 28.07 -3.60
C VAL A 518 21.42 27.43 -3.03
N VAL A 519 21.49 26.97 -1.78
CA VAL A 519 20.35 26.36 -1.10
C VAL A 519 19.63 27.42 -0.27
N GLY A 520 18.32 27.56 -0.48
CA GLY A 520 17.47 28.46 0.33
C GLY A 520 15.98 28.34 0.00
N ASP A 521 15.12 28.78 0.93
CA ASP A 521 13.67 28.81 0.71
C ASP A 521 13.30 30.08 -0.08
N ILE A 522 12.50 29.93 -1.14
CA ILE A 522 11.97 31.06 -1.91
C ILE A 522 11.03 31.95 -1.08
N ALA A 523 10.45 31.40 -0.01
CA ALA A 523 9.64 32.14 0.94
C ALA A 523 10.47 33.00 1.89
N ASP A 524 11.78 32.73 2.03
CA ASP A 524 12.70 33.54 2.82
C ASP A 524 13.17 34.75 1.98
N ARG A 525 12.75 35.93 2.41
CA ARG A 525 13.05 37.18 1.73
C ARG A 525 14.56 37.43 1.64
N ASP A 526 15.32 37.21 2.72
CA ASP A 526 16.73 37.57 2.74
C ASP A 526 17.56 36.63 1.86
N ALA A 527 17.19 35.35 1.82
CA ALA A 527 17.79 34.37 0.91
C ALA A 527 17.60 34.76 -0.56
N VAL A 528 16.38 35.19 -0.95
CA VAL A 528 16.08 35.64 -2.31
C VAL A 528 16.83 36.93 -2.67
N PHE A 529 16.90 37.89 -1.75
CA PHE A 529 17.61 39.15 -1.96
C PHE A 529 19.11 38.90 -2.20
N ASN A 530 19.73 38.01 -1.45
CA ASN A 530 21.14 37.69 -1.60
C ASN A 530 21.49 37.13 -2.98
N VAL A 531 20.64 36.27 -3.56
CA VAL A 531 20.91 35.66 -4.87
C VAL A 531 20.57 36.57 -6.05
N CYS A 532 19.60 37.49 -5.90
CA CYS A 532 19.22 38.43 -6.96
C CYS A 532 20.19 39.62 -7.10
N LYS A 533 21.06 39.84 -6.12
CA LYS A 533 21.99 40.98 -6.11
C LYS A 533 22.98 40.91 -7.28
N GLY A 534 22.91 41.89 -8.19
CA GLY A 534 23.80 41.99 -9.35
C GLY A 534 23.44 41.04 -10.50
N ALA A 535 22.23 40.47 -10.51
CA ALA A 535 21.73 39.66 -11.61
C ALA A 535 21.33 40.54 -12.80
N ASP A 536 21.58 40.05 -14.02
CA ASP A 536 21.11 40.69 -15.25
C ASP A 536 19.67 40.25 -15.58
N CYS A 537 19.30 39.02 -15.22
CA CYS A 537 17.95 38.49 -15.39
C CYS A 537 17.66 37.35 -14.40
N VAL A 538 16.40 37.26 -13.95
CA VAL A 538 15.90 36.16 -13.11
C VAL A 538 14.91 35.29 -13.89
N TRP A 539 15.19 34.00 -13.98
CA TRP A 539 14.25 32.97 -14.41
C TRP A 539 13.57 32.37 -13.18
N HIS A 540 12.32 32.74 -12.95
CA HIS A 540 11.54 32.33 -11.79
C HIS A 540 10.76 31.03 -12.08
N LEU A 541 11.34 29.88 -11.73
CA LEU A 541 10.74 28.54 -11.93
C LEU A 541 10.33 27.86 -10.62
N ALA A 542 10.72 28.40 -9.46
CA ALA A 542 10.36 27.85 -8.16
C ALA A 542 8.82 27.80 -8.00
N ALA A 543 8.30 26.59 -7.75
CA ALA A 543 6.90 26.37 -7.46
C ALA A 543 6.71 25.07 -6.67
N ALA A 544 5.71 25.03 -5.80
CA ALA A 544 5.16 23.77 -5.30
C ALA A 544 4.24 23.20 -6.38
N VAL A 545 4.57 22.02 -6.92
CA VAL A 545 3.89 21.42 -8.09
C VAL A 545 3.35 20.03 -7.73
N GLY A 546 2.12 19.75 -8.16
CA GLY A 546 1.40 18.50 -7.86
C GLY A 546 0.06 18.82 -7.17
N PRO A 547 -0.84 17.85 -6.94
CA PRO A 547 -2.16 18.09 -6.33
C PRO A 547 -2.26 17.73 -4.83
N PHE A 548 -1.14 17.51 -4.14
CA PHE A 548 -1.13 16.86 -2.81
C PHE A 548 -0.47 17.67 -1.69
N HIS A 549 -0.10 18.94 -1.90
CA HIS A 549 0.43 19.78 -0.83
C HIS A 549 -0.69 20.50 -0.06
N PRO A 550 -0.45 20.88 1.21
CA PRO A 550 -1.34 21.79 1.94
C PRO A 550 -1.52 23.12 1.21
N LYS A 551 -2.70 23.75 1.34
CA LYS A 551 -3.02 25.02 0.64
C LYS A 551 -2.03 26.13 1.00
N GLU A 552 -1.59 26.14 2.26
CA GLU A 552 -0.65 27.09 2.83
C GLU A 552 0.72 27.00 2.16
N LEU A 553 1.19 25.80 1.81
CA LEU A 553 2.48 25.63 1.12
C LEU A 553 2.42 26.23 -0.29
N TYR A 554 1.33 26.00 -1.03
CA TYR A 554 1.15 26.62 -2.34
C TYR A 554 1.15 28.13 -2.25
N TYR A 555 0.46 28.71 -1.26
CA TYR A 555 0.44 30.16 -1.07
C TYR A 555 1.84 30.70 -0.76
N ARG A 556 2.54 30.08 0.20
CA ARG A 556 3.88 30.48 0.65
C ARG A 556 4.92 30.42 -0.48
N VAL A 557 4.89 29.36 -1.29
CA VAL A 557 5.89 29.15 -2.35
C VAL A 557 5.50 29.88 -3.64
N ASN A 558 4.29 29.66 -4.16
CA ASN A 558 3.90 30.15 -5.49
C ASN A 558 3.53 31.63 -5.49
N TYR A 559 2.92 32.14 -4.41
CA TYR A 559 2.52 33.55 -4.33
C TYR A 559 3.55 34.38 -3.58
N GLN A 560 3.80 34.09 -2.29
CA GLN A 560 4.74 34.89 -1.49
C GLN A 560 6.18 34.81 -2.02
N GLY A 561 6.63 33.63 -2.48
CA GLY A 561 7.93 33.50 -3.14
C GLY A 561 8.05 34.32 -4.43
N THR A 562 6.96 34.47 -5.20
CA THR A 562 6.92 35.34 -6.38
C THR A 562 7.08 36.81 -5.99
N ILE A 563 6.38 37.26 -4.93
CA ILE A 563 6.50 38.62 -4.40
C ILE A 563 7.95 38.91 -3.97
N ASN A 564 8.58 37.99 -3.25
CA ASN A 564 9.97 38.16 -2.80
C ASN A 564 10.93 38.37 -3.98
N VAL A 565 10.75 37.66 -5.09
CA VAL A 565 11.55 37.81 -6.30
C VAL A 565 11.31 39.17 -6.97
N ILE A 566 10.05 39.59 -7.09
CA ILE A 566 9.69 40.89 -7.64
C ILE A 566 10.33 42.02 -6.82
N ASP A 567 10.22 41.95 -5.50
CA ASP A 567 10.77 42.96 -4.59
C ASP A 567 12.29 42.99 -4.63
N ALA A 568 12.96 41.83 -4.68
CA ALA A 568 14.42 41.76 -4.82
C ALA A 568 14.90 42.37 -6.14
N CYS A 569 14.18 42.13 -7.24
CA CYS A 569 14.53 42.70 -8.54
C CYS A 569 14.34 44.22 -8.56
N LYS A 570 13.29 44.73 -7.92
CA LYS A 570 13.08 46.18 -7.77
C LYS A 570 14.17 46.83 -6.91
N GLU A 571 14.53 46.22 -5.79
CA GLU A 571 15.57 46.74 -4.88
C GLU A 571 16.95 46.81 -5.56
N TYR A 572 17.34 45.75 -6.26
CA TYR A 572 18.66 45.64 -6.89
C TYR A 572 18.70 46.10 -8.35
N ASN A 573 17.62 46.70 -8.86
CA ASN A 573 17.48 47.17 -10.23
C ASN A 573 17.79 46.08 -11.29
N VAL A 574 17.34 44.85 -11.04
CA VAL A 574 17.42 43.76 -12.02
C VAL A 574 16.39 44.05 -13.11
N PRO A 575 16.80 44.16 -14.40
CA PRO A 575 15.93 44.73 -15.43
C PRO A 575 14.86 43.77 -15.96
N LYS A 576 15.00 42.45 -15.73
CA LYS A 576 14.19 41.43 -16.41
C LYS A 576 13.85 40.24 -15.52
N ILE A 577 12.57 39.82 -15.56
CA ILE A 577 12.12 38.56 -14.97
C ILE A 577 11.35 37.73 -16.01
N VAL A 578 11.73 36.48 -16.17
CA VAL A 578 10.96 35.47 -16.92
C VAL A 578 10.35 34.48 -15.94
N MET A 579 9.03 34.46 -15.84
CA MET A 579 8.30 33.55 -14.97
C MET A 579 7.86 32.29 -15.71
N SER A 580 8.12 31.13 -15.12
CA SER A 580 7.46 29.89 -15.53
C SER A 580 6.05 29.85 -14.95
N SER A 581 5.05 29.93 -15.82
CA SER A 581 3.64 29.83 -15.45
C SER A 581 3.01 28.51 -15.96
N SER A 582 1.68 28.39 -15.90
CA SER A 582 0.93 27.20 -16.30
C SER A 582 -0.37 27.60 -16.98
N PRO A 583 -0.80 26.93 -18.08
CA PRO A 583 -2.12 27.17 -18.67
C PRO A 583 -3.26 26.86 -17.69
N SER A 584 -2.98 26.01 -16.68
CA SER A 584 -3.96 25.67 -15.63
C SER A 584 -4.44 26.88 -14.82
N THR A 585 -3.71 28.01 -14.82
CA THR A 585 -4.16 29.26 -14.19
C THR A 585 -5.49 29.74 -14.77
N ARG A 586 -5.81 29.35 -16.01
CA ARG A 586 -6.98 29.76 -16.78
C ARG A 586 -8.02 28.65 -16.99
N PHE A 587 -7.85 27.48 -16.37
CA PHE A 587 -8.81 26.37 -16.57
C PHE A 587 -10.07 26.55 -15.70
N ASP A 588 -11.23 26.55 -16.35
CA ASP A 588 -12.56 26.58 -15.73
C ASP A 588 -13.28 25.21 -15.79
N GLY A 589 -12.71 24.25 -16.52
CA GLY A 589 -13.26 22.90 -16.73
C GLY A 589 -13.97 22.69 -18.07
N SER A 590 -14.07 23.74 -18.90
CA SER A 590 -14.48 23.66 -20.31
C SER A 590 -13.39 23.03 -21.18
N ASP A 591 -13.73 22.61 -22.40
CA ASP A 591 -12.74 22.04 -23.33
C ASP A 591 -11.93 23.17 -23.98
N ILE A 592 -10.61 23.01 -24.02
CA ILE A 592 -9.70 23.91 -24.73
C ILE A 592 -9.24 23.18 -25.99
N ASP A 593 -9.79 23.59 -27.13
CA ASP A 593 -9.56 22.97 -28.44
C ASP A 593 -9.06 24.03 -29.43
N GLY A 594 -7.77 24.38 -29.32
CA GLY A 594 -7.09 25.32 -30.23
C GLY A 594 -7.31 26.79 -29.86
N LEU A 595 -7.55 27.08 -28.57
CA LEU A 595 -7.70 28.46 -28.11
C LEU A 595 -6.33 29.16 -28.00
N LYS A 596 -6.32 30.46 -28.31
CA LYS A 596 -5.20 31.36 -28.04
C LYS A 596 -5.29 31.94 -26.63
N GLU A 597 -4.21 32.56 -26.16
CA GLU A 597 -4.15 33.17 -24.83
C GLU A 597 -5.22 34.24 -24.58
N GLU A 598 -5.64 34.95 -25.63
CA GLU A 598 -6.69 35.96 -25.59
C GLU A 598 -8.11 35.40 -25.48
N ASP A 599 -8.33 34.19 -26.01
CA ASP A 599 -9.61 33.47 -26.01
C ASP A 599 -9.82 32.64 -24.74
N MET A 600 -8.76 32.43 -23.98
CA MET A 600 -8.84 31.72 -22.70
C MET A 600 -9.50 32.57 -21.60
N PRO A 601 -10.07 31.93 -20.56
CA PRO A 601 -10.58 32.64 -19.39
C PRO A 601 -9.55 33.61 -18.81
N LYS A 602 -9.98 34.84 -18.53
CA LYS A 602 -9.10 35.91 -18.03
C LYS A 602 -8.91 35.81 -16.52
N LEU A 603 -7.77 36.30 -16.05
CA LEU A 603 -7.45 36.40 -14.63
C LEU A 603 -7.87 37.78 -14.06
N PRO A 604 -8.33 37.86 -12.79
CA PRO A 604 -8.61 36.74 -11.89
C PRO A 604 -9.92 36.02 -12.25
N GLN A 605 -9.99 34.72 -11.99
CA GLN A 605 -11.22 33.93 -12.11
C GLN A 605 -11.98 33.89 -10.77
N ASP A 606 -13.31 33.72 -10.84
CA ASP A 606 -14.18 33.55 -9.66
C ASP A 606 -13.89 32.26 -8.88
N SER A 607 -13.45 31.21 -9.58
CA SER A 607 -13.08 29.94 -8.98
C SER A 607 -11.99 29.24 -9.79
N TYR A 608 -11.18 28.42 -9.13
CA TYR A 608 -10.10 27.65 -9.75
C TYR A 608 -10.30 26.16 -9.48
N LEU A 609 -9.95 25.32 -10.45
CA LEU A 609 -10.11 23.86 -10.32
C LEU A 609 -9.21 23.22 -9.24
N GLN A 610 -8.09 23.87 -8.88
CA GLN A 610 -7.10 23.38 -7.91
C GLN A 610 -6.37 24.55 -7.21
N ALA A 611 -5.90 24.33 -5.98
CA ALA A 611 -5.12 25.30 -5.21
C ALA A 611 -3.79 25.69 -5.88
N TYR A 612 -3.14 24.76 -6.58
CA TYR A 612 -1.95 25.04 -7.40
C TYR A 612 -2.25 26.10 -8.49
N ALA A 613 -3.37 25.93 -9.20
CA ALA A 613 -3.78 26.84 -10.27
C ALA A 613 -4.10 28.24 -9.71
N GLU A 614 -4.85 28.29 -8.60
CA GLU A 614 -5.18 29.53 -7.88
C GLU A 614 -3.91 30.31 -7.49
N THR A 615 -2.99 29.67 -6.77
CA THR A 615 -1.78 30.34 -6.25
C THR A 615 -0.77 30.72 -7.34
N LYS A 616 -0.63 29.93 -8.41
CA LYS A 616 0.15 30.32 -9.58
C LYS A 616 -0.48 31.49 -10.33
N ALA A 617 -1.81 31.55 -10.43
CA ALA A 617 -2.52 32.68 -11.03
C ALA A 617 -2.29 33.96 -10.20
N MET A 618 -2.35 33.87 -8.87
CA MET A 618 -2.04 35.00 -7.98
C MET A 618 -0.61 35.53 -8.21
N GLY A 619 0.40 34.65 -8.26
CA GLY A 619 1.79 35.04 -8.54
C GLY A 619 1.95 35.65 -9.94
N GLU A 620 1.30 35.08 -10.95
CA GLU A 620 1.31 35.61 -12.32
C GLU A 620 0.71 37.02 -12.38
N ILE A 621 -0.44 37.26 -11.73
CA ILE A 621 -1.07 38.57 -11.67
C ILE A 621 -0.10 39.61 -11.12
N GLU A 622 0.60 39.31 -10.03
CA GLU A 622 1.56 40.24 -9.42
C GLU A 622 2.81 40.42 -10.28
N MET A 623 3.27 39.37 -10.96
CA MET A 623 4.39 39.45 -11.91
C MET A 623 4.07 40.36 -13.10
N LEU A 624 2.88 40.24 -13.69
CA LEU A 624 2.46 41.07 -14.81
C LEU A 624 2.20 42.52 -14.38
N LYS A 625 1.64 42.74 -13.17
CA LYS A 625 1.49 44.08 -12.58
C LYS A 625 2.83 44.76 -12.26
N ALA A 626 3.86 43.99 -11.95
CA ALA A 626 5.18 44.52 -11.65
C ALA A 626 5.94 45.05 -12.87
N ASN A 627 5.44 44.77 -14.08
CA ASN A 627 6.02 45.26 -15.34
C ASN A 627 6.07 46.80 -15.36
N SER A 628 7.26 47.34 -15.55
CA SER A 628 7.53 48.78 -15.55
C SER A 628 8.68 49.10 -16.53
N PRO A 629 8.96 50.38 -16.81
CA PRO A 629 10.11 50.76 -17.64
C PRO A 629 11.47 50.31 -17.10
N THR A 630 11.57 50.04 -15.78
CA THR A 630 12.81 49.61 -15.12
C THR A 630 12.86 48.11 -14.85
N LEU A 631 11.71 47.43 -14.83
CA LEU A 631 11.58 46.00 -14.62
C LEU A 631 10.60 45.41 -15.63
N MET A 632 11.12 44.74 -16.65
CA MET A 632 10.32 44.08 -17.67
C MET A 632 10.02 42.64 -17.27
N THR A 633 8.77 42.21 -17.40
CA THR A 633 8.36 40.86 -17.00
C THR A 633 7.63 40.13 -18.14
N VAL A 634 7.75 38.81 -18.19
CA VAL A 634 6.95 37.94 -19.07
C VAL A 634 6.65 36.62 -18.37
N ALA A 635 5.44 36.10 -18.53
CA ALA A 635 5.04 34.79 -18.04
C ALA A 635 4.94 33.79 -19.20
N ILE A 636 5.65 32.66 -19.11
CA ILE A 636 5.70 31.65 -20.18
C ILE A 636 5.33 30.28 -19.59
N ALA A 637 4.36 29.62 -20.21
CA ALA A 637 3.75 28.41 -19.69
C ALA A 637 3.87 27.24 -20.69
N PRO A 638 4.21 26.03 -20.22
CA PRO A 638 4.21 24.84 -21.06
C PRO A 638 2.86 24.12 -20.95
N HIS A 639 2.56 23.20 -21.88
CA HIS A 639 1.56 22.17 -21.62
C HIS A 639 2.22 20.80 -21.56
N GLN A 640 2.05 20.12 -20.41
CA GLN A 640 2.56 18.78 -20.15
C GLN A 640 4.03 18.57 -20.58
N VAL A 641 4.97 19.04 -19.74
CA VAL A 641 6.41 18.90 -20.03
C VAL A 641 6.83 17.43 -20.00
N TYR A 642 7.68 17.02 -20.94
CA TYR A 642 8.27 15.69 -21.02
C TYR A 642 9.74 15.74 -21.50
N GLY A 643 10.47 14.65 -21.36
CA GLY A 643 11.85 14.52 -21.83
C GLY A 643 12.70 13.61 -20.93
N PRO A 644 13.98 13.40 -21.28
CA PRO A 644 14.93 12.69 -20.42
C PRO A 644 15.01 13.31 -19.02
N ARG A 645 15.05 12.48 -17.95
CA ARG A 645 15.05 12.89 -16.53
C ARG A 645 13.70 13.37 -15.96
N ASP A 646 12.59 13.21 -16.69
CA ASP A 646 11.26 13.48 -16.13
C ASP A 646 11.02 12.67 -14.85
N ASN A 647 10.68 13.36 -13.76
CA ASN A 647 10.46 12.78 -12.44
C ASN A 647 9.00 12.94 -11.94
N LEU A 648 8.11 13.45 -12.79
CA LEU A 648 6.74 13.80 -12.40
C LEU A 648 5.70 13.12 -13.27
N PHE A 649 5.76 13.28 -14.59
CA PHE A 649 4.67 12.83 -15.46
C PHE A 649 4.83 11.36 -15.86
N MET A 650 5.90 11.04 -16.59
CA MET A 650 6.10 9.71 -17.17
C MET A 650 6.29 8.59 -16.13
N PRO A 651 7.03 8.77 -15.01
CA PRO A 651 7.15 7.71 -14.00
C PRO A 651 5.80 7.25 -13.44
N ASN A 652 4.87 8.18 -13.18
CA ASN A 652 3.54 7.86 -12.65
C ASN A 652 2.67 7.11 -13.67
N ILE A 653 2.78 7.45 -14.95
CA ILE A 653 2.10 6.76 -16.05
C ILE A 653 2.67 5.35 -16.24
N LEU A 654 3.99 5.21 -16.32
CA LEU A 654 4.66 3.94 -16.55
C LEU A 654 4.48 2.97 -15.38
N GLU A 655 4.51 3.45 -14.13
CA GLU A 655 4.27 2.61 -12.96
C GLU A 655 2.82 2.09 -12.93
N ALA A 656 1.83 2.94 -13.23
CA ALA A 656 0.44 2.50 -13.36
C ALA A 656 0.25 1.51 -14.53
N GLY A 657 0.98 1.73 -15.64
CA GLY A 657 1.02 0.84 -16.79
C GLY A 657 1.61 -0.53 -16.47
N GLY A 658 2.79 -0.58 -15.85
CA GLY A 658 3.51 -1.79 -15.48
C GLY A 658 2.82 -2.62 -14.40
N ASN A 659 2.10 -1.97 -13.48
CA ASN A 659 1.23 -2.64 -12.51
C ASN A 659 -0.12 -3.08 -13.10
N GLY A 660 -0.41 -2.73 -14.36
CA GLY A 660 -1.64 -3.12 -15.06
C GLY A 660 -2.90 -2.35 -14.65
N LEU A 661 -2.76 -1.28 -13.85
CA LEU A 661 -3.86 -0.47 -13.31
C LEU A 661 -4.29 0.66 -14.25
N LEU A 662 -3.40 1.09 -15.16
CA LEU A 662 -3.72 2.18 -16.10
C LEU A 662 -4.81 1.75 -17.10
N ARG A 663 -5.80 2.62 -17.31
CA ARG A 663 -6.93 2.46 -18.22
C ARG A 663 -7.25 3.77 -18.93
N ILE A 664 -7.71 3.69 -20.17
CA ILE A 664 -8.17 4.83 -20.96
C ILE A 664 -9.48 5.35 -20.37
N PHE A 665 -9.56 6.65 -20.10
CA PHE A 665 -10.79 7.31 -19.66
C PHE A 665 -11.57 7.74 -20.90
N ALA A 666 -12.73 7.13 -21.11
CA ALA A 666 -13.50 7.30 -22.34
C ALA A 666 -14.77 8.11 -22.09
N THR A 667 -14.93 9.19 -22.85
CA THR A 667 -16.16 9.98 -22.90
C THR A 667 -16.55 10.22 -24.35
N GLY A 668 -17.85 10.17 -24.66
CA GLY A 668 -18.34 10.43 -26.01
C GLY A 668 -17.99 11.84 -26.51
N ARG A 669 -17.94 12.82 -25.60
CA ARG A 669 -17.62 14.24 -25.90
C ARG A 669 -16.28 14.43 -26.59
N THR A 670 -15.25 13.67 -26.20
CA THR A 670 -13.88 13.79 -26.74
C THR A 670 -13.47 12.54 -27.54
N GLY A 671 -14.46 11.78 -28.03
CA GLY A 671 -14.25 10.68 -28.95
C GLY A 671 -13.84 9.34 -28.33
N TYR A 672 -14.10 9.05 -27.06
CA TYR A 672 -13.76 7.77 -26.40
C TYR A 672 -12.25 7.47 -26.31
N GLY A 673 -11.47 8.45 -25.83
CA GLY A 673 -10.02 8.34 -25.63
C GLY A 673 -9.18 9.10 -26.65
N TYR A 674 -9.80 9.87 -27.54
CA TYR A 674 -9.14 10.75 -28.51
C TYR A 674 -9.15 12.22 -28.07
N ASN A 675 -9.01 12.47 -26.76
CA ASN A 675 -8.84 13.83 -26.28
C ASN A 675 -7.51 14.41 -26.77
N LYS A 676 -7.62 15.52 -27.50
CA LYS A 676 -6.51 16.30 -28.06
C LYS A 676 -5.75 17.00 -26.94
N VAL A 677 -4.43 16.88 -26.95
CA VAL A 677 -3.50 17.47 -25.97
C VAL A 677 -2.23 17.90 -26.72
N CYS A 678 -1.56 18.92 -26.22
CA CYS A 678 -0.20 19.29 -26.65
C CYS A 678 0.81 18.98 -25.55
N PHE A 679 2.04 18.73 -25.95
CA PHE A 679 3.16 18.43 -25.07
C PHE A 679 4.28 19.43 -25.35
N THR A 680 5.16 19.61 -24.38
CA THR A 680 6.33 20.47 -24.53
C THR A 680 7.58 19.69 -24.12
N HIS A 681 8.51 19.46 -25.04
CA HIS A 681 9.80 18.88 -24.70
C HIS A 681 10.56 19.83 -23.73
N VAL A 682 11.28 19.28 -22.75
CA VAL A 682 11.97 20.08 -21.72
C VAL A 682 12.94 21.12 -22.30
N ASP A 683 13.67 20.78 -23.37
CA ASP A 683 14.55 21.72 -24.09
C ASP A 683 13.76 22.79 -24.86
N ASN A 684 12.61 22.44 -25.44
CA ASN A 684 11.75 23.43 -26.10
C ASN A 684 11.19 24.41 -25.07
N TYR A 685 10.80 23.92 -23.89
CA TYR A 685 10.30 24.80 -22.84
C TYR A 685 11.41 25.70 -22.27
N ALA A 686 12.57 25.14 -21.95
CA ALA A 686 13.73 25.91 -21.50
C ALA A 686 14.19 26.91 -22.58
N HIS A 687 14.14 26.53 -23.86
CA HIS A 687 14.39 27.44 -24.96
C HIS A 687 13.41 28.62 -25.00
N GLY A 688 12.10 28.34 -24.85
CA GLY A 688 11.04 29.35 -24.79
C GLY A 688 11.25 30.35 -23.64
N LEU A 689 11.64 29.85 -22.46
CA LEU A 689 11.99 30.70 -21.31
C LEU A 689 13.21 31.60 -21.59
N ILE A 690 14.24 31.07 -22.27
CA ILE A 690 15.46 31.84 -22.57
C ILE A 690 15.20 32.91 -23.63
N ILE A 691 14.45 32.61 -24.69
CA ILE A 691 14.12 33.64 -25.70
C ILE A 691 13.09 34.65 -25.19
N GLY A 692 12.27 34.27 -24.22
CA GLY A 692 11.38 35.17 -23.50
C GLY A 692 12.13 36.38 -22.93
N GLU A 693 13.30 36.16 -22.33
CA GLU A 693 14.18 37.23 -21.84
C GLU A 693 14.60 38.19 -22.96
N ARG A 694 14.88 37.67 -24.16
CA ARG A 694 15.31 38.48 -25.30
C ARG A 694 14.18 39.34 -25.86
N ALA A 695 12.95 38.86 -25.78
CA ALA A 695 11.76 39.61 -26.17
C ALA A 695 11.42 40.74 -25.18
N LEU A 696 12.00 40.75 -23.98
CA LEU A 696 11.89 41.85 -23.01
C LEU A 696 12.75 43.04 -23.43
N VAL A 697 12.24 43.82 -24.37
CA VAL A 697 12.77 45.14 -24.74
C VAL A 697 11.82 46.24 -24.26
N PRO A 698 12.31 47.47 -23.97
CA PRO A 698 11.43 48.56 -23.54
C PRO A 698 10.32 48.82 -24.56
N ASN A 699 9.06 48.81 -24.11
CA ASN A 699 7.85 48.89 -24.94
C ASN A 699 7.72 47.76 -25.99
N GLY A 700 8.38 46.64 -25.78
CA GLY A 700 8.30 45.46 -26.63
C GLY A 700 6.96 44.73 -26.49
N PRO A 701 6.51 44.04 -27.55
CA PRO A 701 5.19 43.40 -27.59
C PRO A 701 5.02 42.29 -26.54
N ALA A 702 6.12 41.71 -26.04
CA ALA A 702 6.11 40.62 -25.06
C ALA A 702 6.06 41.07 -23.59
N THR A 703 6.30 42.35 -23.32
CA THR A 703 6.41 42.86 -21.94
C THR A 703 5.05 42.89 -21.24
N GLY A 704 4.99 42.40 -20.00
CA GLY A 704 3.77 42.33 -19.20
C GLY A 704 2.71 41.36 -19.75
N LYS A 705 3.10 40.37 -20.56
CA LYS A 705 2.17 39.38 -21.16
C LYS A 705 2.43 37.94 -20.73
N PHE A 706 1.46 37.09 -21.05
CA PHE A 706 1.46 35.66 -20.84
C PHE A 706 1.47 34.93 -22.19
N TYR A 707 2.32 33.91 -22.32
CA TYR A 707 2.44 33.09 -23.52
C TYR A 707 2.47 31.60 -23.19
N ILE A 708 1.93 30.79 -24.10
CA ILE A 708 2.02 29.34 -24.08
C ILE A 708 3.05 28.88 -25.11
N VAL A 709 3.95 28.00 -24.71
CA VAL A 709 4.93 27.37 -25.59
C VAL A 709 4.79 25.85 -25.54
N THR A 710 4.65 25.23 -26.72
CA THR A 710 4.51 23.78 -26.88
C THR A 710 5.33 23.30 -28.08
N ASP A 711 5.37 21.99 -28.33
CA ASP A 711 6.03 21.46 -29.53
C ASP A 711 5.29 21.84 -30.83
N GLY A 712 4.14 22.53 -30.73
CA GLY A 712 3.47 23.20 -31.85
C GLY A 712 3.19 22.27 -33.02
N ALA A 713 3.44 22.74 -34.24
CA ALA A 713 3.22 21.98 -35.47
C ALA A 713 4.10 20.72 -35.62
N THR A 714 5.05 20.47 -34.72
CA THR A 714 5.86 19.23 -34.75
C THR A 714 5.13 18.03 -34.18
N HIS A 715 3.97 18.23 -33.52
CA HIS A 715 3.10 17.13 -33.11
C HIS A 715 2.55 16.33 -34.31
N PRO A 716 2.04 15.10 -34.11
CA PRO A 716 1.59 14.24 -35.20
C PRO A 716 0.43 14.83 -36.04
N SER A 717 -0.37 15.72 -35.48
CA SER A 717 -1.38 16.47 -36.22
C SER A 717 -0.79 17.77 -36.76
N PRO A 718 -1.01 18.13 -38.04
CA PRO A 718 -0.58 19.41 -38.61
C PRO A 718 -1.11 20.65 -37.87
N ALA A 719 -2.25 20.51 -37.17
CA ALA A 719 -2.79 21.58 -36.34
C ALA A 719 -1.99 21.79 -35.03
N GLY A 720 -1.04 20.93 -34.70
CA GLY A 720 -0.16 21.06 -33.54
C GLY A 720 -0.67 20.38 -32.27
N TYR A 721 -1.38 19.25 -32.39
CA TYR A 721 -1.83 18.45 -31.27
C TYR A 721 -1.51 16.96 -31.42
N ALA A 722 -1.55 16.23 -30.31
CA ALA A 722 -1.52 14.78 -30.27
C ALA A 722 -2.72 14.21 -29.51
N TYR A 723 -3.00 12.91 -29.68
CA TYR A 723 -4.01 12.22 -28.88
C TYR A 723 -3.38 11.66 -27.62
N PHE A 724 -3.80 12.16 -26.46
CA PHE A 724 -3.18 11.86 -25.16
C PHE A 724 -2.99 10.36 -24.92
N TRP A 725 -4.08 9.57 -25.01
CA TRP A 725 -4.01 8.14 -24.72
C TRP A 725 -3.22 7.33 -25.75
N LYS A 726 -3.15 7.80 -27.01
CA LYS A 726 -2.34 7.14 -28.05
C LYS A 726 -0.84 7.33 -27.79
N VAL A 727 -0.46 8.55 -27.42
CA VAL A 727 0.91 8.91 -27.07
C VAL A 727 1.35 8.20 -25.78
N VAL A 728 0.50 8.18 -24.76
CA VAL A 728 0.75 7.43 -23.52
C VAL A 728 0.87 5.93 -23.79
N ASP A 729 0.02 5.36 -24.65
CA ASP A 729 0.11 3.94 -25.02
C ASP A 729 1.41 3.58 -25.74
N ASN A 730 1.93 4.48 -26.59
CA ASN A 730 3.23 4.31 -27.22
C ASN A 730 4.34 4.14 -26.17
N SER A 731 4.38 4.98 -25.13
CA SER A 731 5.35 4.83 -24.05
C SER A 731 5.17 3.55 -23.23
N VAL A 732 3.92 3.15 -22.94
CA VAL A 732 3.61 1.91 -22.20
C VAL A 732 4.08 0.67 -22.99
N THR A 733 3.79 0.62 -24.29
CA THR A 733 4.19 -0.48 -25.17
C THR A 733 5.70 -0.48 -25.43
N ALA A 734 6.34 0.69 -25.51
CA ALA A 734 7.80 0.82 -25.61
C ALA A 734 8.55 0.22 -24.41
N MET A 735 7.93 0.19 -23.22
CA MET A 735 8.48 -0.50 -22.03
C MET A 735 8.23 -2.03 -22.02
N GLY A 736 7.51 -2.57 -23.02
CA GLY A 736 7.13 -3.98 -23.09
C GLY A 736 5.86 -4.35 -22.30
N PHE A 737 5.06 -3.36 -21.89
CA PHE A 737 3.80 -3.60 -21.19
C PHE A 737 2.62 -3.76 -22.18
N PRO A 738 1.52 -4.45 -21.79
CA PRO A 738 0.36 -4.61 -22.66
C PRO A 738 -0.33 -3.28 -22.99
N SER A 739 -0.71 -3.10 -24.26
CA SER A 739 -1.39 -1.90 -24.75
C SER A 739 -2.65 -1.59 -23.93
N LEU A 740 -2.87 -0.31 -23.71
CA LEU A 740 -4.05 0.28 -23.11
C LEU A 740 -5.28 0.14 -24.00
N TRP A 741 -5.10 0.03 -25.32
CA TRP A 741 -6.21 -0.15 -26.27
C TRP A 741 -6.80 -1.55 -26.24
N ASP A 742 -6.01 -2.55 -25.83
CA ASP A 742 -6.47 -3.93 -25.63
C ASP A 742 -7.27 -4.10 -24.32
N LYS A 743 -7.21 -3.10 -23.43
CA LYS A 743 -7.90 -3.11 -22.13
C LYS A 743 -9.26 -2.42 -22.23
N TYR A 744 -10.18 -2.82 -21.35
CA TYR A 744 -11.49 -2.19 -21.25
C TYR A 744 -11.39 -0.71 -20.89
N LYS A 745 -11.97 0.17 -21.70
CA LYS A 745 -11.98 1.62 -21.51
C LYS A 745 -13.01 2.00 -20.43
N LEU A 746 -12.64 2.86 -19.49
CA LEU A 746 -13.53 3.25 -18.39
C LEU A 746 -14.44 4.39 -18.85
N PRO A 747 -15.78 4.19 -18.90
CA PRO A 747 -16.69 5.23 -19.36
C PRO A 747 -16.86 6.33 -18.31
N SER A 748 -17.05 7.57 -18.76
CA SER A 748 -17.20 8.75 -17.89
C SER A 748 -18.35 8.62 -16.88
N TRP A 749 -19.49 8.04 -17.26
CA TRP A 749 -20.62 7.82 -16.35
C TRP A 749 -20.27 6.95 -15.14
N PHE A 750 -19.29 6.04 -15.28
CA PHE A 750 -18.78 5.20 -14.18
C PHE A 750 -17.72 5.94 -13.36
N LEU A 751 -16.83 6.68 -14.03
CA LEU A 751 -15.74 7.40 -13.37
C LEU A 751 -16.22 8.51 -12.42
N TRP A 752 -17.28 9.24 -12.79
CA TRP A 752 -17.78 10.36 -11.98
C TRP A 752 -18.28 9.95 -10.59
N PRO A 753 -19.18 8.96 -10.42
CA PRO A 753 -19.59 8.49 -9.10
C PRO A 753 -18.43 7.98 -8.24
N VAL A 754 -17.50 7.22 -8.83
CA VAL A 754 -16.32 6.69 -8.12
C VAL A 754 -15.41 7.83 -7.67
N ALA A 755 -15.25 8.86 -8.50
CA ALA A 755 -14.48 10.06 -8.15
C ALA A 755 -15.11 10.85 -7.00
N TYR A 756 -16.43 11.06 -7.00
CA TYR A 756 -17.12 11.71 -5.88
C TYR A 756 -17.02 10.90 -4.59
N LEU A 757 -17.22 9.58 -4.66
CA LEU A 757 -17.04 8.68 -3.53
C LEU A 757 -15.60 8.75 -2.98
N SER A 758 -14.61 8.78 -3.86
CA SER A 758 -13.20 8.91 -3.49
C SER A 758 -12.91 10.26 -2.83
N SER A 759 -13.50 11.35 -3.31
CA SER A 759 -13.40 12.66 -2.66
C SER A 759 -14.08 12.69 -1.28
N THR A 760 -15.23 12.05 -1.12
CA THR A 760 -15.90 11.92 0.18
C THR A 760 -15.06 11.11 1.16
N ILE A 761 -14.50 9.97 0.74
CA ILE A 761 -13.55 9.19 1.54
C ILE A 761 -12.33 10.04 1.89
N SER A 762 -11.80 10.81 0.94
CA SER A 762 -10.65 11.69 1.17
C SER A 762 -10.95 12.77 2.21
N PHE A 763 -12.17 13.34 2.18
CA PHE A 763 -12.65 14.31 3.17
C PHE A 763 -12.72 13.71 4.58
N PHE A 764 -13.24 12.50 4.73
CA PHE A 764 -13.34 11.84 6.05
C PHE A 764 -12.01 11.26 6.55
N THR A 765 -11.12 10.85 5.66
CA THR A 765 -9.83 10.20 6.02
C THR A 765 -8.66 11.17 6.07
N GLY A 766 -8.81 12.39 5.56
CA GLY A 766 -7.72 13.37 5.38
C GLY A 766 -6.66 12.94 4.36
N ARG A 767 -6.89 11.85 3.60
CA ARG A 767 -5.95 11.30 2.61
C ARG A 767 -6.47 11.51 1.21
N SER A 768 -5.67 12.11 0.33
CA SER A 768 -6.02 12.33 -1.06
C SER A 768 -5.94 11.03 -1.87
N LEU A 769 -7.08 10.57 -2.40
CA LEU A 769 -7.12 9.48 -3.37
C LEU A 769 -6.78 9.97 -4.78
N LYS A 770 -6.09 9.12 -5.57
CA LYS A 770 -5.63 9.45 -6.94
C LYS A 770 -6.79 9.76 -7.89
N LEU A 771 -7.89 9.01 -7.79
CA LEU A 771 -9.07 9.26 -8.61
C LEU A 771 -9.97 10.26 -7.88
N ASN A 772 -10.10 11.46 -8.43
CA ASN A 772 -10.96 12.51 -7.90
C ASN A 772 -11.63 13.28 -9.07
N PRO A 773 -12.65 14.11 -8.80
CA PRO A 773 -13.40 14.82 -9.84
C PRO A 773 -12.51 15.63 -10.79
N PHE A 774 -11.45 16.25 -10.25
CA PHE A 774 -10.46 16.99 -11.03
C PHE A 774 -9.70 16.08 -12.02
N THR A 775 -9.23 14.92 -11.56
CA THR A 775 -8.49 13.97 -12.39
C THR A 775 -9.36 13.43 -13.52
N VAL A 776 -10.63 13.09 -13.23
CA VAL A 776 -11.58 12.65 -14.27
C VAL A 776 -11.82 13.76 -15.28
N ARG A 777 -12.03 15.01 -14.82
CA ARG A 777 -12.24 16.16 -15.70
C ARG A 777 -11.04 16.39 -16.63
N VAL A 778 -9.85 16.51 -16.05
CA VAL A 778 -8.62 16.76 -16.82
C VAL A 778 -8.34 15.61 -17.78
N LEU A 779 -8.45 14.34 -17.38
CA LEU A 779 -8.14 13.23 -18.29
C LEU A 779 -9.19 12.99 -19.40
N THR A 780 -10.31 13.72 -19.38
CA THR A 780 -11.40 13.57 -20.37
C THR A 780 -11.68 14.82 -21.19
N MET A 781 -11.00 15.95 -20.94
CA MET A 781 -11.16 17.21 -21.68
C MET A 781 -10.11 17.42 -22.79
N HIS A 782 -10.44 18.23 -23.80
CA HIS A 782 -9.44 18.75 -24.76
C HIS A 782 -8.55 19.79 -24.08
N ARG A 783 -7.23 19.74 -24.35
CA ARG A 783 -6.21 20.66 -23.83
C ARG A 783 -5.14 20.94 -24.88
N TRP A 784 -5.58 21.50 -25.99
CA TRP A 784 -4.69 21.93 -27.07
C TRP A 784 -4.79 23.46 -27.22
N PHE A 785 -3.64 24.11 -27.35
CA PHE A 785 -3.50 25.56 -27.44
C PHE A 785 -2.85 25.94 -28.78
N ASP A 786 -3.28 27.06 -29.36
CA ASP A 786 -2.61 27.69 -30.48
C ASP A 786 -1.49 28.60 -29.94
N ILE A 787 -0.25 28.34 -30.36
CA ILE A 787 0.96 29.06 -29.89
C ILE A 787 1.41 30.18 -30.84
N SER A 788 0.56 30.60 -31.79
CA SER A 788 0.90 31.63 -32.77
C SER A 788 1.40 32.93 -32.14
N ALA A 789 0.84 33.32 -30.98
CA ALA A 789 1.27 34.52 -30.26
C ALA A 789 2.73 34.43 -29.76
N ALA A 790 3.14 33.25 -29.27
CA ALA A 790 4.53 33.02 -28.86
C ALA A 790 5.48 33.00 -30.07
N MET A 791 5.03 32.45 -31.21
CA MET A 791 5.81 32.44 -32.44
C MET A 791 6.03 33.86 -32.99
N GLU A 792 5.00 34.71 -32.94
CA GLU A 792 5.08 36.09 -33.43
C GLU A 792 5.86 37.01 -32.47
N ASP A 793 5.46 37.07 -31.19
CA ASP A 793 6.01 38.06 -30.25
C ASP A 793 7.36 37.63 -29.65
N LEU A 794 7.56 36.34 -29.38
CA LEU A 794 8.79 35.82 -28.79
C LEU A 794 9.78 35.27 -29.83
N GLN A 795 9.35 35.13 -31.09
CA GLN A 795 10.10 34.41 -32.14
C GLN A 795 10.41 32.97 -31.71
N PHE A 796 9.44 32.31 -31.07
CA PHE A 796 9.58 30.94 -30.57
C PHE A 796 9.42 29.91 -31.69
N GLU A 797 10.42 29.05 -31.83
CA GLU A 797 10.34 27.82 -32.63
C GLU A 797 10.85 26.63 -31.82
N PRO A 798 10.16 25.47 -31.84
CA PRO A 798 10.65 24.24 -31.22
C PRO A 798 12.01 23.82 -31.81
N ILE A 799 13.00 23.58 -30.94
CA ILE A 799 14.36 23.17 -31.35
C ILE A 799 14.52 21.66 -31.47
N ILE A 800 13.59 20.90 -30.88
CA ILE A 800 13.45 19.45 -30.95
C ILE A 800 12.02 19.14 -31.40
N SER A 801 11.87 18.22 -32.36
CA SER A 801 10.54 17.79 -32.82
C SER A 801 9.89 16.84 -31.81
N PHE A 802 8.55 16.82 -31.75
CA PHE A 802 7.81 15.94 -30.84
C PHE A 802 8.18 14.47 -31.00
N ASP A 803 8.23 13.95 -32.23
CA ASP A 803 8.51 12.53 -32.46
C ASP A 803 9.93 12.12 -32.04
N GLU A 804 10.95 12.95 -32.34
CA GLU A 804 12.33 12.69 -31.92
C GLU A 804 12.46 12.77 -30.39
N GLY A 805 11.90 13.82 -29.77
CA GLY A 805 11.93 14.00 -28.32
C GLY A 805 11.19 12.90 -27.57
N TRP A 806 10.02 12.46 -28.07
CA TRP A 806 9.22 11.42 -27.42
C TRP A 806 9.91 10.06 -27.46
N ASN A 807 10.54 9.74 -28.60
CA ASN A 807 11.33 8.52 -28.74
C ASN A 807 12.57 8.55 -27.85
N GLU A 808 13.28 9.69 -27.78
CA GLU A 808 14.42 9.86 -26.89
C GLU A 808 14.04 9.67 -25.42
N MET A 809 12.92 10.25 -24.99
CA MET A 809 12.39 10.04 -23.65
C MET A 809 12.12 8.55 -23.41
N ASN A 810 11.45 7.86 -24.34
CA ASN A 810 11.19 6.43 -24.23
C ASN A 810 12.49 5.63 -24.07
N ASP A 811 13.52 5.92 -24.86
CA ASP A 811 14.82 5.25 -24.75
C ASP A 811 15.50 5.54 -23.41
N TRP A 812 15.45 6.78 -22.93
CA TRP A 812 15.99 7.15 -21.62
C TRP A 812 15.30 6.38 -20.49
N PHE A 813 13.97 6.27 -20.50
CA PHE A 813 13.22 5.50 -19.49
C PHE A 813 13.48 4.00 -19.59
N ARG A 814 13.63 3.46 -20.80
CA ARG A 814 13.99 2.05 -21.00
C ARG A 814 15.36 1.72 -20.40
N LEU A 815 16.33 2.63 -20.51
CA LEU A 815 17.70 2.43 -20.00
C LEU A 815 17.84 2.74 -18.51
N ASN A 816 17.16 3.76 -17.99
CA ASN A 816 17.43 4.30 -16.64
C ASN A 816 16.35 3.96 -15.61
N TRP A 817 15.09 3.83 -16.03
CA TRP A 817 13.94 3.62 -15.14
C TRP A 817 13.49 2.15 -15.13
N LEU A 818 13.32 1.54 -16.31
CA LEU A 818 12.82 0.16 -16.43
C LEU A 818 13.65 -0.89 -15.66
N PRO A 819 14.99 -0.82 -15.61
CA PRO A 819 15.78 -1.76 -14.80
C PRO A 819 15.57 -1.63 -13.29
N LYS A 820 15.11 -0.45 -12.83
CA LYS A 820 14.81 -0.15 -11.42
C LYS A 820 13.35 -0.43 -11.07
N PHE A 821 12.48 -0.62 -12.07
CA PHE A 821 11.07 -0.87 -11.86
C PHE A 821 10.84 -2.25 -11.22
N GLN A 822 10.13 -2.27 -10.10
CA GLN A 822 9.66 -3.48 -9.46
C GLN A 822 8.13 -3.46 -9.40
N LYS A 823 7.51 -4.57 -9.81
CA LYS A 823 6.06 -4.69 -9.81
C LYS A 823 5.53 -4.62 -8.38
N SER A 824 4.77 -3.57 -8.09
CA SER A 824 4.14 -3.37 -6.80
C SER A 824 2.81 -4.11 -6.78
N HIS A 825 2.58 -4.94 -5.76
CA HIS A 825 1.29 -5.59 -5.51
C HIS A 825 0.31 -4.69 -4.73
N GLY A 826 0.64 -3.41 -4.54
CA GLY A 826 -0.23 -2.42 -3.89
C GLY A 826 -1.28 -1.83 -4.84
N LEU A 827 -2.52 -1.72 -4.37
CA LEU A 827 -3.69 -1.36 -5.19
C LEU A 827 -3.82 0.12 -5.59
N ALA A 828 -2.95 1.02 -5.10
CA ALA A 828 -2.83 2.41 -5.55
C ALA A 828 -1.74 3.12 -4.74
N GLY A 829 -0.50 3.15 -5.23
CA GLY A 829 0.59 3.94 -4.64
C GLY A 829 1.10 4.99 -5.62
N ILE A 830 1.44 6.19 -5.15
CA ILE A 830 2.28 7.16 -5.89
C ILE A 830 3.67 6.55 -6.01
N ALA A 831 4.37 6.77 -7.13
CA ALA A 831 5.73 6.27 -7.30
C ALA A 831 6.61 6.68 -6.12
N ALA A 832 7.39 5.75 -5.57
CA ALA A 832 8.21 6.00 -4.38
C ALA A 832 9.09 7.26 -4.51
N GLN A 833 9.60 7.54 -5.72
CA GLN A 833 10.37 8.75 -6.02
C GLN A 833 9.53 10.03 -5.98
N SER A 834 8.30 10.00 -6.51
CA SER A 834 7.38 11.14 -6.43
C SER A 834 6.92 11.39 -4.99
N GLN A 835 6.69 10.32 -4.20
CA GLN A 835 6.36 10.44 -2.78
C GLN A 835 7.52 11.01 -1.96
N ALA A 836 8.76 10.55 -2.18
CA ALA A 836 9.94 11.06 -1.49
C ALA A 836 10.15 12.57 -1.71
N LYS A 837 9.89 13.08 -2.93
CA LYS A 837 9.97 14.52 -3.22
C LYS A 837 8.84 15.30 -2.53
N ILE A 838 7.62 14.77 -2.52
CA ILE A 838 6.49 15.35 -1.78
C ILE A 838 6.80 15.42 -0.29
N ASP A 839 7.36 14.34 0.27
CA ASP A 839 7.70 14.23 1.69
C ASP A 839 8.79 15.24 2.07
N VAL A 840 9.84 15.38 1.25
CA VAL A 840 10.87 16.43 1.44
C VAL A 840 10.24 17.82 1.44
N GLN A 841 9.37 18.12 0.48
CA GLN A 841 8.69 19.43 0.40
C GLN A 841 7.75 19.68 1.59
N ALA A 842 7.08 18.64 2.11
CA ALA A 842 6.14 18.72 3.23
C ALA A 842 6.83 18.80 4.60
N THR A 843 8.02 18.23 4.77
CA THR A 843 8.76 18.21 6.05
C THR A 843 9.10 19.64 6.53
N THR A 844 9.28 20.57 5.59
CA THR A 844 9.57 22.00 5.81
C THR A 844 8.42 22.84 6.40
N ILE A 845 7.26 22.24 6.69
CA ILE A 845 6.18 22.90 7.45
C ILE A 845 6.40 22.71 8.97
N SER A 846 7.20 21.70 9.36
CA SER A 846 7.44 21.32 10.75
C SER A 846 8.73 21.91 11.36
N SER A 847 9.57 22.51 10.52
CA SER A 847 10.75 23.32 10.87
C SER A 847 10.44 24.79 10.62
#